data_AF-A0AAQ3T9V3-F1
#
_entry.id   AF-A0AAQ3T9V3-F1
#
_cell.length_a   1.000
_cell.length_b   1.000
_cell.length_c   1.000
_cell.angle_alpha   90.00
_cell.angle_beta   90.00
_cell.angle_gamma   90.00
#
_symmetry.space_group_name_H-M   'P 1'
#
loop_
_entity.id
_entity.type
_entity.pdbx_description
1 polymer ?
#
loop_
_entity_poly.entity_id
_entity_poly.type
_entity_poly.pdbx_seq_one_letter_code
_entity_poly.pdbx_strand_id
1 'polypeptide(L)'
;MRTSNNPPMAILLEASPWGLAGAAAGVALLWLMAWTLEWAWWTPRRLDRALRSQGLKGTRYRLFTGDVRENVRINREARKKPLPLGCHDIAPRVQPLLHKTMKEYGKLSFTWFGPTPRVIIPDPELVKEVLSNKFGHFGKPKSSRVGKLLTNGLANHEGEKWAKHRRILNPAFHHEKIKRMLPVFSTCCTETITRWENSMPSEGSFEIDVWPEFQNLTGDVISRTAFGSSYQEGRRIFQMQGELAELLMQSFQSIFIPGYWFLPTKNNRRMRKLDREIRTILREIIGKREKATKNGETNSDDLLSMETTSVLLTWTLIVLSMHPEWQERAREEVLSHFGKARPDFDSLNRLKTVTMILNEVLRLYPPGTILVRRTYKEMELGGIKYPAGVNILLPILFIHHDPDIWGKDASEFNPERFADGISNATKHQAAFFPFGGGPRICIGQNFALLEAKMAICSILQRFSFELSPSYTHAPYTVITLHPQHVYYSIHESCFSAACSPFTPSKKLMATRPLLLLWGASPLALAGAAAAVALLWLAAWTLEWTWWTPRRLDRALRGQGLKGTRYRPFTGDVRENVRLNREARTKPLPLGCHDIIPRVLPMLHNVVKENGALSFTWFGPVPRVIIPDPESVREVLSNKFGHFGKSRSSRAFKLLANALANHEGEKWARHRRILNPAFHQEKIKRMLPVFATCCIDMINRWENSMLSEGSSEIDVWPEFQNLTGDVISRTAFGSNYQEGRRIFQLQGELAERLIQSFQTTFIPGYWFLPTKNNRRMREIDLEIRKILRGIIGKRDKAFKNGESNNGDLLGLLIESNMRESNGDVKLGMTTEDMIEECKLFYFAGMETTSVLLTWTLIVLSMHPEWQEKAREEVLNHFGRARPDFDSVNRLKIVTMILYEVLRLYPPIILLSRRTYKEMVLGGIKYPSGVNLILPIIFIHHDPTIWGEDASEFNPERFADGISNASKHQAAFFPFGGGPRICIGQSFALLEAKMALTTILQRFSFELSPSYIHAPYTVITLHPQHESEKEEVEQLDHV
;
A
#
# COMPACT_ATOMS: atom_id res chain seq x y z
N MET A 1 -26.63 -75.86 -43.26
CA MET A 1 -27.63 -76.77 -42.66
C MET A 1 -27.07 -77.27 -41.32
N ARG A 2 -27.93 -77.42 -40.29
CA ARG A 2 -27.79 -78.26 -39.07
C ARG A 2 -26.55 -78.16 -38.14
N THR A 3 -26.76 -78.68 -36.92
CA THR A 3 -25.81 -79.18 -35.90
C THR A 3 -24.80 -78.24 -35.23
N SER A 4 -25.27 -77.65 -34.13
CA SER A 4 -24.71 -77.79 -32.76
C SER A 4 -23.19 -77.71 -32.49
N ASN A 5 -22.80 -76.71 -31.68
CA ASN A 5 -21.94 -76.91 -30.51
C ASN A 5 -22.07 -75.74 -29.52
N ASN A 6 -22.60 -76.01 -28.31
CA ASN A 6 -22.73 -75.04 -27.21
C ASN A 6 -22.00 -75.57 -25.96
N PRO A 7 -20.82 -75.02 -25.60
CA PRO A 7 -20.29 -75.06 -24.24
C PRO A 7 -20.87 -73.88 -23.40
N PRO A 8 -20.84 -73.94 -22.06
CA PRO A 8 -21.70 -73.11 -21.21
C PRO A 8 -21.22 -71.66 -21.01
N MET A 9 -22.19 -70.76 -20.83
CA MET A 9 -22.02 -69.39 -20.33
C MET A 9 -23.01 -69.14 -19.17
N ALA A 10 -22.86 -68.01 -18.47
CA ALA A 10 -23.75 -67.49 -17.43
C ALA A 10 -23.74 -68.14 -16.03
N ILE A 11 -22.60 -68.00 -15.33
CA ILE A 11 -22.63 -67.64 -13.90
C ILE A 11 -21.64 -66.49 -13.64
N LEU A 12 -22.15 -65.26 -13.53
CA LEU A 12 -21.66 -64.25 -12.58
C LEU A 12 -22.68 -63.10 -12.48
N LEU A 13 -23.14 -62.86 -11.25
CA LEU A 13 -24.38 -62.18 -10.89
C LEU A 13 -24.49 -60.69 -11.27
N GLU A 14 -25.73 -60.24 -11.42
CA GLU A 14 -26.13 -58.84 -11.54
C GLU A 14 -25.75 -58.03 -10.28
N ALA A 15 -25.18 -56.84 -10.45
CA ALA A 15 -24.94 -55.89 -9.36
C ALA A 15 -26.05 -54.82 -9.33
N SER A 16 -26.89 -54.82 -8.28
CA SER A 16 -28.04 -53.91 -8.22
C SER A 16 -27.64 -52.43 -8.03
N PRO A 17 -28.47 -51.46 -8.47
CA PRO A 17 -28.20 -50.03 -8.26
C PRO A 17 -28.01 -49.65 -6.78
N TRP A 18 -28.70 -50.36 -5.87
CA TRP A 18 -28.55 -50.20 -4.44
C TRP A 18 -27.17 -50.66 -3.92
N GLY A 19 -26.57 -51.68 -4.55
CA GLY A 19 -25.19 -52.08 -4.28
C GLY A 19 -24.18 -51.00 -4.64
N LEU A 20 -24.35 -50.36 -5.80
CA LEU A 20 -23.50 -49.23 -6.23
C LEU A 20 -23.70 -47.99 -5.34
N ALA A 21 -24.94 -47.66 -4.95
CA ALA A 21 -25.23 -46.59 -4.01
C ALA A 21 -24.66 -46.88 -2.60
N GLY A 22 -24.75 -48.13 -2.14
CA GLY A 22 -24.16 -48.59 -0.88
C GLY A 22 -22.63 -48.53 -0.90
N ALA A 23 -22.00 -48.93 -2.01
CA ALA A 23 -20.55 -48.79 -2.21
C ALA A 23 -20.12 -47.31 -2.21
N ALA A 24 -20.85 -46.43 -2.90
CA ALA A 24 -20.58 -44.99 -2.90
C ALA A 24 -20.75 -44.36 -1.51
N ALA A 25 -21.79 -44.74 -0.76
CA ALA A 25 -22.00 -44.32 0.62
C ALA A 25 -20.92 -44.86 1.56
N GLY A 26 -20.48 -46.11 1.37
CA GLY A 26 -19.37 -46.74 2.08
C GLY A 26 -18.04 -46.02 1.82
N VAL A 27 -17.73 -45.71 0.56
CA VAL A 27 -16.56 -44.89 0.18
C VAL A 27 -16.65 -43.49 0.77
N ALA A 28 -17.83 -42.85 0.78
CA ALA A 28 -18.02 -41.54 1.40
C ALA A 28 -17.86 -41.58 2.93
N LEU A 29 -18.33 -42.65 3.59
CA LEU A 29 -18.15 -42.87 5.03
C LEU A 29 -16.68 -43.17 5.37
N LEU A 30 -16.01 -44.05 4.63
CA LEU A 30 -14.59 -44.34 4.78
C LEU A 30 -13.74 -43.10 4.51
N TRP A 31 -14.10 -42.29 3.51
CA TRP A 31 -13.47 -40.99 3.26
C TRP A 31 -13.73 -39.99 4.39
N LEU A 32 -14.92 -39.94 4.97
CA LEU A 32 -15.23 -39.10 6.13
C LEU A 32 -14.48 -39.57 7.39
N MET A 33 -14.37 -40.88 7.62
CA MET A 33 -13.61 -41.47 8.71
C MET A 33 -12.11 -41.20 8.52
N ALA A 34 -11.57 -41.43 7.34
CA ALA A 34 -10.19 -41.11 6.99
C ALA A 34 -9.91 -39.61 7.11
N TRP A 35 -10.82 -38.74 6.66
CA TRP A 35 -10.70 -37.28 6.76
C TRP A 35 -10.82 -36.78 8.21
N THR A 36 -11.73 -37.33 9.02
CA THR A 36 -11.84 -36.97 10.45
C THR A 36 -10.67 -37.51 11.26
N LEU A 37 -10.15 -38.70 10.96
CA LEU A 37 -8.91 -39.24 11.54
C LEU A 37 -7.68 -38.42 11.09
N GLU A 38 -7.60 -38.03 9.82
CA GLU A 38 -6.55 -37.14 9.30
C GLU A 38 -6.63 -35.74 9.92
N TRP A 39 -7.82 -35.21 10.18
CA TRP A 39 -8.05 -33.88 10.76
C TRP A 39 -7.91 -33.82 12.29
N ALA A 40 -8.39 -34.84 13.01
CA ALA A 40 -8.44 -34.87 14.47
C ALA A 40 -7.31 -35.69 15.13
N TRP A 41 -6.63 -36.58 14.40
CA TRP A 41 -5.59 -37.44 14.98
C TRP A 41 -4.24 -37.30 14.26
N TRP A 42 -4.18 -37.63 12.97
CA TRP A 42 -2.89 -37.63 12.24
C TRP A 42 -2.33 -36.24 12.00
N THR A 43 -3.13 -35.25 11.57
CA THR A 43 -2.64 -33.86 11.41
C THR A 43 -2.21 -33.27 12.75
N PRO A 44 -2.99 -33.34 13.84
CA PRO A 44 -2.52 -32.90 15.16
C PRO A 44 -1.25 -33.63 15.59
N ARG A 45 -1.14 -34.95 15.46
CA ARG A 45 0.08 -35.72 15.78
C ARG A 45 1.25 -35.42 14.84
N ARG A 46 1.02 -35.02 13.58
CA ARG A 46 2.05 -34.65 12.59
C ARG A 46 2.57 -33.24 12.86
N LEU A 47 1.68 -32.31 13.20
CA LEU A 47 2.05 -30.98 13.67
C LEU A 47 2.78 -31.08 15.02
N ASP A 48 2.20 -31.75 16.02
CA ASP A 48 2.81 -31.94 17.34
C ASP A 48 4.23 -32.53 17.26
N ARG A 49 4.43 -33.59 16.44
CA ARG A 49 5.76 -34.15 16.16
C ARG A 49 6.68 -33.17 15.42
N ALA A 50 6.24 -32.56 14.31
CA ALA A 50 7.07 -31.62 13.56
C ALA A 50 7.54 -30.46 14.44
N LEU A 51 6.68 -29.97 15.33
CA LEU A 51 7.00 -28.87 16.23
C LEU A 51 7.93 -29.35 17.36
N ARG A 52 7.62 -30.44 18.08
CA ARG A 52 8.49 -30.97 19.14
C ARG A 52 9.86 -31.43 18.64
N SER A 53 9.94 -32.01 17.44
CA SER A 53 11.19 -32.47 16.81
C SER A 53 12.20 -31.35 16.56
N GLN A 54 11.78 -30.10 16.70
CA GLN A 54 12.61 -28.91 16.53
C GLN A 54 12.65 -28.06 17.83
N GLY A 55 12.53 -28.72 19.00
CA GLY A 55 12.79 -28.14 20.32
C GLY A 55 11.58 -27.56 21.06
N LEU A 56 10.37 -27.64 20.50
CA LEU A 56 9.22 -26.85 20.95
C LEU A 56 8.41 -27.58 22.05
N LYS A 57 8.50 -27.10 23.30
CA LYS A 57 8.03 -27.81 24.51
C LYS A 57 6.69 -27.29 25.08
N GLY A 58 5.61 -28.08 25.06
CA GLY A 58 4.41 -27.82 25.89
C GLY A 58 3.15 -28.58 25.48
N THR A 59 1.93 -28.00 25.50
CA THR A 59 0.70 -28.79 25.77
C THR A 59 0.58 -30.06 24.92
N ARG A 60 0.18 -31.15 25.56
CA ARG A 60 -0.22 -32.35 24.85
C ARG A 60 -1.57 -32.09 24.18
N TYR A 61 -1.68 -32.39 22.89
CA TYR A 61 -2.93 -32.25 22.17
C TYR A 61 -4.05 -33.08 22.83
N ARG A 62 -5.19 -32.46 23.11
CA ARG A 62 -6.41 -33.14 23.59
C ARG A 62 -7.43 -33.22 22.45
N LEU A 63 -7.98 -34.41 22.24
CA LEU A 63 -8.85 -34.71 21.11
C LEU A 63 -10.05 -33.75 21.02
N PHE A 64 -10.32 -33.25 19.80
CA PHE A 64 -11.31 -32.24 19.43
C PHE A 64 -11.21 -30.86 20.10
N THR A 65 -11.07 -30.77 21.42
CA THR A 65 -11.08 -29.47 22.13
C THR A 65 -9.76 -28.73 22.03
N GLY A 66 -8.64 -29.43 21.89
CA GLY A 66 -7.40 -28.93 22.45
C GLY A 66 -7.66 -28.53 23.90
N ASP A 67 -7.38 -27.29 24.22
CA ASP A 67 -7.42 -26.79 25.59
C ASP A 67 -8.44 -25.64 25.80
N VAL A 68 -9.37 -25.46 24.85
CA VAL A 68 -10.40 -24.40 24.90
C VAL A 68 -11.19 -24.44 26.22
N ARG A 69 -11.57 -25.63 26.68
CA ARG A 69 -12.25 -25.87 27.98
C ARG A 69 -11.49 -25.28 29.18
N GLU A 70 -10.18 -25.14 29.04
CA GLU A 70 -9.29 -24.90 30.16
C GLU A 70 -8.80 -23.46 30.24
N ASN A 71 -8.61 -22.84 29.07
CA ASN A 71 -8.68 -21.39 28.95
C ASN A 71 -9.96 -20.83 29.60
N VAL A 72 -11.11 -21.50 29.42
CA VAL A 72 -12.40 -21.09 30.01
C VAL A 72 -12.42 -21.14 31.54
N ARG A 73 -11.82 -22.15 32.18
CA ARG A 73 -11.72 -22.18 33.65
C ARG A 73 -10.93 -20.98 34.15
N ILE A 74 -9.65 -20.88 33.78
CA ILE A 74 -8.77 -19.95 34.50
C ILE A 74 -9.03 -18.49 34.11
N ASN A 75 -9.66 -18.20 32.97
CA ASN A 75 -10.28 -16.89 32.77
C ASN A 75 -11.43 -16.61 33.75
N ARG A 76 -12.24 -17.61 34.12
CA ARG A 76 -13.30 -17.46 35.15
C ARG A 76 -12.71 -17.31 36.55
N GLU A 77 -11.54 -17.90 36.85
CA GLU A 77 -10.83 -17.71 38.11
C GLU A 77 -10.14 -16.35 38.20
N ALA A 78 -9.35 -15.98 37.20
CA ALA A 78 -8.63 -14.71 37.16
C ALA A 78 -9.58 -13.50 37.26
N ARG A 79 -10.73 -13.55 36.57
CA ARG A 79 -11.77 -12.49 36.65
C ARG A 79 -12.31 -12.25 38.07
N LYS A 80 -12.24 -13.22 38.99
CA LYS A 80 -12.70 -13.04 40.38
C LYS A 80 -11.74 -12.22 41.26
N LYS A 81 -10.46 -12.09 40.89
CA LYS A 81 -9.43 -11.44 41.71
C LYS A 81 -9.12 -10.04 41.16
N PRO A 82 -9.58 -8.93 41.78
CA PRO A 82 -9.19 -7.59 41.36
C PRO A 82 -7.68 -7.37 41.61
N LEU A 83 -7.14 -6.33 40.97
CA LEU A 83 -5.76 -5.88 41.15
C LEU A 83 -5.73 -4.65 42.09
N PRO A 84 -4.60 -4.34 42.74
CA PRO A 84 -4.41 -3.08 43.44
C PRO A 84 -4.56 -1.87 42.50
N LEU A 85 -4.97 -0.72 43.04
CA LEU A 85 -4.87 0.56 42.35
C LEU A 85 -3.39 0.86 42.06
N GLY A 86 -3.10 1.51 40.92
CA GLY A 86 -1.73 1.73 40.43
C GLY A 86 -1.01 0.49 39.85
N CYS A 87 -1.51 -0.73 40.06
CA CYS A 87 -0.85 -1.93 39.52
C CYS A 87 -1.17 -2.13 38.03
N HIS A 88 -0.20 -1.89 37.15
CA HIS A 88 -0.39 -2.03 35.70
C HIS A 88 0.02 -3.38 35.10
N ASP A 89 0.62 -4.33 35.85
CA ASP A 89 0.84 -5.70 35.33
C ASP A 89 -0.48 -6.48 35.25
N ILE A 90 -1.25 -6.19 34.21
CA ILE A 90 -2.56 -6.78 33.97
C ILE A 90 -2.46 -8.11 33.20
N ALA A 91 -1.28 -8.46 32.64
CA ALA A 91 -1.11 -9.63 31.79
C ALA A 91 -1.46 -10.97 32.46
N PRO A 92 -1.12 -11.22 33.75
CA PRO A 92 -1.54 -12.43 34.48
C PRO A 92 -3.06 -12.56 34.64
N ARG A 93 -3.79 -11.44 34.76
CA ARG A 93 -5.25 -11.44 34.93
C ARG A 93 -5.99 -11.51 33.58
N VAL A 94 -5.52 -10.77 32.58
CA VAL A 94 -6.23 -10.53 31.31
C VAL A 94 -6.04 -11.66 30.30
N GLN A 95 -4.85 -12.27 30.28
CA GLN A 95 -4.53 -13.40 29.40
C GLN A 95 -3.88 -14.52 30.22
N PRO A 96 -4.57 -15.06 31.24
CA PRO A 96 -3.96 -15.91 32.24
C PRO A 96 -3.30 -17.12 31.58
N LEU A 97 -4.02 -17.87 30.74
CA LEU A 97 -3.53 -19.00 29.94
C LEU A 97 -2.12 -18.79 29.34
N LEU A 98 -1.89 -17.59 28.80
CA LEU A 98 -0.64 -17.21 28.17
C LEU A 98 0.45 -16.97 29.22
N HIS A 99 0.22 -16.06 30.17
CA HIS A 99 1.15 -15.75 31.27
C HIS A 99 1.55 -17.01 32.04
N LYS A 100 0.51 -17.69 32.55
CA LYS A 100 0.47 -18.97 33.25
C LYS A 100 1.53 -19.90 32.66
N THR A 101 1.69 -19.96 31.34
CA THR A 101 2.61 -20.90 30.72
C THR A 101 3.86 -20.31 30.03
N MET A 102 3.87 -19.05 29.60
CA MET A 102 5.13 -18.38 29.25
C MET A 102 6.14 -18.45 30.43
N LYS A 103 5.62 -18.70 31.65
CA LYS A 103 6.37 -19.13 32.82
C LYS A 103 6.86 -20.61 32.78
N GLU A 104 6.00 -21.60 32.52
CA GLU A 104 6.36 -23.04 32.60
C GLU A 104 7.21 -23.57 31.43
N TYR A 105 7.10 -22.99 30.22
CA TYR A 105 7.90 -23.41 29.04
C TYR A 105 8.61 -22.22 28.37
N GLY A 106 8.90 -21.16 29.15
CA GLY A 106 9.68 -19.97 28.77
C GLY A 106 8.96 -19.01 27.83
N LYS A 107 9.63 -17.93 27.40
CA LYS A 107 9.16 -17.00 26.35
C LYS A 107 9.12 -17.63 24.94
N LEU A 108 8.89 -18.95 24.84
CA LEU A 108 8.98 -19.76 23.62
C LEU A 108 7.92 -20.90 23.63
N SER A 109 6.62 -20.57 23.81
CA SER A 109 5.55 -21.37 24.46
C SER A 109 4.00 -21.24 23.99
N PHE A 110 3.22 -22.34 23.71
CA PHE A 110 1.98 -22.63 22.85
C PHE A 110 0.66 -23.13 23.42
N THR A 111 -0.42 -23.05 22.62
CA THR A 111 -1.76 -23.62 22.90
C THR A 111 -2.17 -24.70 21.87
N TRP A 112 -3.11 -25.58 22.22
CA TRP A 112 -4.03 -26.17 21.23
C TRP A 112 -5.39 -25.46 21.24
N PHE A 113 -5.80 -24.97 20.08
CA PHE A 113 -7.13 -24.43 19.85
C PHE A 113 -7.90 -25.36 18.92
N GLY A 114 -8.60 -26.34 19.49
CA GLY A 114 -9.05 -27.51 18.75
C GLY A 114 -7.85 -28.29 18.18
N PRO A 115 -7.98 -28.96 17.02
CA PRO A 115 -6.87 -29.66 16.34
C PRO A 115 -5.84 -28.74 15.66
N THR A 116 -5.86 -27.42 15.94
CA THR A 116 -4.82 -26.50 15.42
C THR A 116 -3.94 -26.00 16.57
N PRO A 117 -2.60 -26.17 16.48
CA PRO A 117 -1.71 -25.49 17.42
C PRO A 117 -1.81 -23.99 17.16
N ARG A 118 -1.99 -23.20 18.23
CA ARG A 118 -2.19 -21.74 18.17
C ARG A 118 -1.22 -21.02 19.12
N VAL A 119 -0.41 -20.10 18.60
CA VAL A 119 1.02 -20.15 18.88
C VAL A 119 1.73 -18.78 18.82
N ILE A 120 2.40 -18.34 19.89
CA ILE A 120 2.75 -16.93 20.23
C ILE A 120 4.01 -16.34 19.52
N ILE A 121 4.24 -15.02 19.55
CA ILE A 121 5.56 -14.34 19.38
C ILE A 121 5.72 -13.20 20.38
N PRO A 122 6.64 -13.25 21.37
CA PRO A 122 6.96 -12.11 22.23
C PRO A 122 8.15 -11.26 21.73
N ASP A 123 8.98 -11.76 20.83
CA ASP A 123 10.12 -10.99 20.28
C ASP A 123 9.60 -9.94 19.27
N PRO A 124 9.88 -8.64 19.48
CA PRO A 124 9.43 -7.54 18.62
C PRO A 124 9.86 -7.66 17.16
N GLU A 125 11.11 -8.04 16.87
CA GLU A 125 11.60 -8.11 15.50
C GLU A 125 10.91 -9.23 14.74
N LEU A 126 10.54 -10.30 15.46
CA LEU A 126 9.85 -11.42 14.86
C LEU A 126 8.34 -11.10 14.72
N VAL A 127 7.76 -10.26 15.59
CA VAL A 127 6.41 -9.65 15.39
C VAL A 127 6.39 -8.75 14.15
N LYS A 128 7.39 -7.88 14.02
CA LYS A 128 7.59 -6.93 12.91
C LYS A 128 7.48 -7.66 11.58
N GLU A 129 8.18 -8.79 11.48
CA GLU A 129 8.22 -9.72 10.36
C GLU A 129 6.81 -10.26 10.02
N VAL A 130 6.07 -10.71 11.03
CA VAL A 130 4.68 -11.18 10.89
C VAL A 130 3.72 -10.11 10.39
N LEU A 131 3.75 -8.94 11.03
CA LEU A 131 2.80 -7.88 10.78
C LEU A 131 3.06 -7.18 9.45
N SER A 132 4.33 -7.02 9.08
CA SER A 132 4.73 -6.51 7.77
C SER A 132 4.32 -7.42 6.63
N ASN A 133 4.15 -8.74 6.83
CA ASN A 133 3.61 -9.71 5.85
C ASN A 133 4.14 -9.51 4.43
N LYS A 134 5.42 -9.15 4.38
CA LYS A 134 6.28 -8.81 3.27
C LYS A 134 6.08 -9.67 2.02
N PHE A 135 5.77 -10.96 2.17
CA PHE A 135 5.65 -11.93 1.06
C PHE A 135 4.22 -12.46 0.86
N GLY A 136 3.26 -12.02 1.69
CA GLY A 136 1.84 -12.36 1.56
C GLY A 136 1.44 -13.79 1.96
N HIS A 137 2.37 -14.59 2.52
CA HIS A 137 2.05 -15.97 2.92
C HIS A 137 1.31 -16.05 4.27
N PHE A 138 1.11 -14.92 4.96
CA PHE A 138 0.35 -14.84 6.22
C PHE A 138 -1.08 -14.36 5.97
N GLY A 139 -2.00 -15.30 5.86
CA GLY A 139 -3.42 -14.96 6.03
C GLY A 139 -3.79 -14.86 7.50
N LYS A 140 -4.95 -14.29 7.79
CA LYS A 140 -5.70 -14.62 9.01
C LYS A 140 -6.09 -16.11 8.98
N PRO A 141 -6.39 -16.74 10.13
CA PRO A 141 -7.03 -18.06 10.15
C PRO A 141 -8.35 -18.03 9.35
N LYS A 142 -8.71 -19.15 8.70
CA LYS A 142 -9.97 -19.24 7.95
C LYS A 142 -11.15 -19.03 8.90
N SER A 143 -11.80 -17.86 8.83
CA SER A 143 -12.95 -17.52 9.67
C SER A 143 -14.09 -18.53 9.48
N SER A 144 -14.63 -19.04 10.58
CA SER A 144 -15.71 -20.02 10.59
C SER A 144 -16.99 -19.43 9.99
N ARG A 145 -17.99 -20.26 9.63
CA ARG A 145 -19.30 -19.74 9.17
C ARG A 145 -19.93 -18.80 10.21
N VAL A 146 -19.66 -19.03 11.50
CA VAL A 146 -20.07 -18.19 12.63
C VAL A 146 -19.28 -16.88 12.69
N GLY A 147 -17.95 -16.93 12.61
CA GLY A 147 -17.08 -15.73 12.67
C GLY A 147 -17.21 -14.77 11.48
N LYS A 148 -17.85 -15.21 10.39
CA LYS A 148 -18.22 -14.36 9.25
C LYS A 148 -19.46 -13.50 9.51
N LEU A 149 -20.26 -13.79 10.54
CA LEU A 149 -21.48 -13.02 10.85
C LEU A 149 -21.11 -11.63 11.41
N LEU A 150 -20.17 -11.58 12.37
CA LEU A 150 -19.67 -10.32 12.92
C LEU A 150 -18.92 -9.48 11.88
N THR A 151 -18.12 -10.14 11.03
CA THR A 151 -17.30 -9.45 10.02
C THR A 151 -17.19 -10.25 8.73
N ASN A 152 -17.92 -9.82 7.69
CA ASN A 152 -17.71 -10.25 6.30
C ASN A 152 -17.31 -9.06 5.42
N GLY A 153 -16.14 -8.49 5.71
CA GLY A 153 -15.60 -7.31 5.02
C GLY A 153 -14.10 -7.18 5.25
N LEU A 154 -13.58 -5.95 5.26
CA LEU A 154 -12.14 -5.64 5.39
C LEU A 154 -11.43 -6.39 6.54
N ALA A 155 -12.12 -6.61 7.66
CA ALA A 155 -11.56 -7.33 8.81
C ALA A 155 -11.27 -8.82 8.55
N ASN A 156 -12.00 -9.50 7.65
CA ASN A 156 -11.89 -10.94 7.38
C ASN A 156 -11.55 -11.29 5.93
N HIS A 157 -11.42 -10.31 5.04
CA HIS A 157 -10.96 -10.54 3.67
C HIS A 157 -9.47 -10.85 3.60
N GLU A 158 -9.08 -11.57 2.55
CA GLU A 158 -7.70 -11.88 2.19
C GLU A 158 -7.40 -11.48 0.73
N GLY A 159 -6.10 -11.45 0.37
CA GLY A 159 -5.65 -11.19 -0.99
C GLY A 159 -6.21 -9.90 -1.61
N GLU A 160 -6.66 -10.00 -2.85
CA GLU A 160 -7.14 -8.85 -3.63
C GLU A 160 -8.47 -8.29 -3.14
N LYS A 161 -9.34 -9.11 -2.55
CA LYS A 161 -10.58 -8.62 -1.92
C LYS A 161 -10.25 -7.76 -0.69
N TRP A 162 -9.24 -8.14 0.10
CA TRP A 162 -8.74 -7.28 1.16
C TRP A 162 -8.16 -5.97 0.62
N ALA A 163 -7.33 -6.05 -0.43
CA ALA A 163 -6.70 -4.87 -1.03
C ALA A 163 -7.72 -3.91 -1.66
N LYS A 164 -8.74 -4.41 -2.38
CA LYS A 164 -9.83 -3.62 -2.97
C LYS A 164 -10.62 -2.88 -1.90
N HIS A 165 -11.07 -3.58 -0.85
CA HIS A 165 -11.83 -2.96 0.24
C HIS A 165 -10.96 -1.99 1.06
N ARG A 166 -9.67 -2.29 1.28
CA ARG A 166 -8.74 -1.35 1.94
C ARG A 166 -8.49 -0.10 1.09
N ARG A 167 -8.38 -0.23 -0.25
CA ARG A 167 -8.20 0.91 -1.16
C ARG A 167 -9.44 1.79 -1.25
N ILE A 168 -10.64 1.21 -1.17
CA ILE A 168 -11.91 1.97 -1.15
C ILE A 168 -12.06 2.74 0.16
N LEU A 169 -11.75 2.13 1.30
CA LEU A 169 -11.94 2.75 2.61
C LEU A 169 -10.80 3.71 3.00
N ASN A 170 -9.55 3.45 2.61
CA ASN A 170 -8.38 4.25 3.03
C ASN A 170 -8.53 5.77 2.84
N PRO A 171 -9.00 6.30 1.69
CA PRO A 171 -9.13 7.74 1.48
C PRO A 171 -10.06 8.43 2.47
N ALA A 172 -11.11 7.73 2.93
CA ALA A 172 -12.10 8.29 3.84
C ALA A 172 -11.58 8.36 5.30
N PHE A 173 -10.62 7.49 5.66
CA PHE A 173 -9.83 7.60 6.90
C PHE A 173 -8.52 8.42 6.71
N HIS A 174 -8.38 9.21 5.64
CA HIS A 174 -7.21 10.06 5.45
C HIS A 174 -7.27 11.30 6.35
N HIS A 175 -6.10 11.83 6.76
CA HIS A 175 -5.96 12.98 7.67
C HIS A 175 -6.85 14.17 7.23
N GLU A 176 -6.81 14.51 5.94
CA GLU A 176 -7.64 15.56 5.31
C GLU A 176 -9.15 15.32 5.32
N LYS A 177 -9.60 14.06 5.32
CA LYS A 177 -11.03 13.72 5.43
C LYS A 177 -11.48 13.71 6.88
N ILE A 178 -10.64 13.23 7.79
CA ILE A 178 -10.85 13.35 9.24
C ILE A 178 -10.87 14.83 9.66
N LYS A 179 -10.04 15.71 9.05
CA LYS A 179 -10.08 17.18 9.30
C LYS A 179 -11.47 17.78 9.04
N ARG A 180 -12.24 17.24 8.09
CA ARG A 180 -13.63 17.65 7.79
C ARG A 180 -14.67 17.06 8.75
N MET A 181 -14.32 16.01 9.50
CA MET A 181 -15.17 15.36 10.49
C MET A 181 -15.02 15.99 11.89
N LEU A 182 -13.95 16.75 12.13
CA LEU A 182 -13.71 17.44 13.42
C LEU A 182 -14.84 18.36 13.91
N PRO A 183 -15.61 19.08 13.06
CA PRO A 183 -16.76 19.82 13.55
C PRO A 183 -17.79 18.89 14.21
N VAL A 184 -18.01 17.69 13.64
CA VAL A 184 -18.90 16.67 14.22
C VAL A 184 -18.31 16.06 15.48
N PHE A 185 -16.99 15.79 15.50
CA PHE A 185 -16.30 15.33 16.71
C PHE A 185 -16.47 16.36 17.84
N SER A 186 -16.24 17.64 17.53
CA SER A 186 -16.35 18.76 18.48
C SER A 186 -17.79 18.91 18.97
N THR A 187 -18.79 18.85 18.08
CA THR A 187 -20.20 18.87 18.46
C THR A 187 -20.55 17.71 19.41
N CYS A 188 -20.14 16.47 19.12
CA CYS A 188 -20.41 15.33 20.00
C CYS A 188 -19.66 15.41 21.35
N CYS A 189 -18.44 15.96 21.35
CA CYS A 189 -17.71 16.26 22.58
C CYS A 189 -18.44 17.34 23.40
N THR A 190 -18.80 18.47 22.79
CA THR A 190 -19.58 19.54 23.44
C THR A 190 -20.92 19.03 23.97
N GLU A 191 -21.68 18.22 23.23
CA GLU A 191 -22.93 17.61 23.72
C GLU A 191 -22.73 16.63 24.89
N THR A 192 -21.54 16.08 25.05
CA THR A 192 -21.19 15.19 26.18
C THR A 192 -20.70 16.01 27.38
N ILE A 193 -19.84 17.00 27.14
CA ILE A 193 -19.43 17.99 28.15
C ILE A 193 -20.66 18.72 28.71
N THR A 194 -21.55 19.25 27.88
CA THR A 194 -22.77 19.93 28.32
C THR A 194 -23.82 19.00 28.92
N ARG A 195 -23.74 17.68 28.69
CA ARG A 195 -24.50 16.70 29.48
C ARG A 195 -23.93 16.56 30.89
N TRP A 196 -22.60 16.59 31.03
CA TRP A 196 -21.91 16.53 32.32
C TRP A 196 -22.06 17.86 33.10
N GLU A 197 -21.92 19.02 32.44
CA GLU A 197 -22.23 20.36 33.00
C GLU A 197 -23.68 20.40 33.51
N ASN A 198 -24.65 19.90 32.75
CA ASN A 198 -26.07 19.79 33.19
C ASN A 198 -26.36 18.65 34.18
N SER A 199 -25.35 17.84 34.53
CA SER A 199 -25.47 16.78 35.57
C SER A 199 -24.75 17.17 36.87
N MET A 200 -24.02 18.29 36.89
CA MET A 200 -23.34 18.81 38.08
C MET A 200 -24.35 19.32 39.13
N PRO A 201 -24.26 18.85 40.39
CA PRO A 201 -24.84 19.55 41.54
C PRO A 201 -24.17 20.91 41.77
N SER A 202 -24.84 21.78 42.52
CA SER A 202 -24.30 23.08 42.96
C SER A 202 -23.07 22.98 43.89
N GLU A 203 -22.68 21.78 44.30
CA GLU A 203 -21.46 21.49 45.08
C GLU A 203 -20.24 21.18 44.20
N GLY A 204 -20.36 21.32 42.87
CA GLY A 204 -19.22 21.36 41.95
C GLY A 204 -18.53 20.02 41.67
N SER A 205 -19.09 18.89 42.11
CA SER A 205 -18.63 17.55 41.73
C SER A 205 -19.73 16.49 41.68
N PHE A 206 -19.53 15.43 40.89
CA PHE A 206 -20.48 14.31 40.77
C PHE A 206 -19.84 12.97 40.36
N GLU A 207 -20.48 11.85 40.71
CA GLU A 207 -20.04 10.49 40.32
C GLU A 207 -20.72 10.01 39.02
N ILE A 208 -19.95 9.47 38.07
CA ILE A 208 -20.46 8.98 36.78
C ILE A 208 -19.74 7.71 36.28
N ASP A 209 -20.49 6.76 35.69
CA ASP A 209 -19.91 5.64 34.93
C ASP A 209 -19.53 6.11 33.52
N VAL A 210 -18.23 6.29 33.31
CA VAL A 210 -17.67 6.84 32.07
C VAL A 210 -17.60 5.80 30.94
N TRP A 211 -17.68 4.50 31.25
CA TRP A 211 -17.60 3.47 30.20
C TRP A 211 -18.79 3.53 29.22
N PRO A 212 -20.07 3.53 29.66
CA PRO A 212 -21.22 3.75 28.78
C PRO A 212 -21.15 5.10 28.06
N GLU A 213 -20.66 6.16 28.71
CA GLU A 213 -20.62 7.50 28.11
C GLU A 213 -19.59 7.62 26.99
N PHE A 214 -18.42 6.98 27.09
CA PHE A 214 -17.51 6.90 25.96
C PHE A 214 -17.99 5.93 24.88
N GLN A 215 -18.72 4.86 25.21
CA GLN A 215 -19.42 4.05 24.19
C GLN A 215 -20.51 4.87 23.46
N ASN A 216 -21.23 5.74 24.17
CA ASN A 216 -22.21 6.65 23.59
C ASN A 216 -21.53 7.73 22.72
N LEU A 217 -20.51 8.43 23.24
CA LEU A 217 -19.75 9.46 22.52
C LEU A 217 -19.15 8.91 21.24
N THR A 218 -18.39 7.82 21.30
CA THR A 218 -17.77 7.21 20.11
C THR A 218 -18.83 6.60 19.18
N GLY A 219 -19.95 6.15 19.73
CA GLY A 219 -21.13 5.68 18.98
C GLY A 219 -21.88 6.79 18.23
N ASP A 220 -21.99 8.00 18.79
CA ASP A 220 -22.66 9.14 18.19
C ASP A 220 -21.71 9.90 17.23
N VAL A 221 -20.43 10.08 17.61
CA VAL A 221 -19.35 10.55 16.71
C VAL A 221 -19.34 9.70 15.46
N ILE A 222 -19.24 8.38 15.61
CA ILE A 222 -19.21 7.53 14.43
C ILE A 222 -20.56 7.52 13.73
N SER A 223 -21.70 7.36 14.40
CA SER A 223 -22.99 7.23 13.68
C SER A 223 -23.34 8.48 12.88
N ARG A 224 -22.98 9.68 13.35
CA ARG A 224 -23.15 10.95 12.60
C ARG A 224 -22.12 11.11 11.48
N THR A 225 -20.91 10.56 11.64
CA THR A 225 -19.87 10.48 10.61
C THR A 225 -19.86 9.14 9.86
N ALA A 226 -20.97 8.38 9.85
CA ALA A 226 -21.13 7.05 9.23
C ALA A 226 -22.47 6.83 8.53
N PHE A 227 -23.53 7.44 9.07
CA PHE A 227 -24.88 7.28 8.59
C PHE A 227 -25.59 8.63 8.41
N GLY A 228 -24.93 9.76 8.69
CA GLY A 228 -25.46 11.11 8.55
C GLY A 228 -26.82 11.28 9.23
N SER A 229 -27.85 11.60 8.45
CA SER A 229 -29.25 11.70 8.92
C SER A 229 -29.84 10.41 9.50
N SER A 230 -29.24 9.24 9.23
CA SER A 230 -29.65 7.93 9.77
C SER A 230 -28.80 7.46 10.96
N TYR A 231 -28.24 8.40 11.74
CA TYR A 231 -27.35 8.07 12.87
C TYR A 231 -28.03 7.23 13.97
N GLN A 232 -29.36 7.34 14.14
CA GLN A 232 -30.11 6.55 15.13
C GLN A 232 -30.19 5.07 14.73
N GLU A 233 -30.46 4.77 13.46
CA GLU A 233 -30.36 3.40 12.94
C GLU A 233 -28.91 2.87 12.99
N GLY A 234 -27.92 3.75 12.78
CA GLY A 234 -26.50 3.47 12.98
C GLY A 234 -26.16 2.98 14.38
N ARG A 235 -26.54 3.75 15.41
CA ARG A 235 -26.36 3.41 16.83
C ARG A 235 -26.98 2.06 17.18
N ARG A 236 -28.18 1.77 16.64
CA ARG A 236 -28.86 0.47 16.81
C ARG A 236 -28.12 -0.68 16.12
N ILE A 237 -27.50 -0.48 14.96
CA ILE A 237 -26.65 -1.49 14.31
C ILE A 237 -25.46 -1.86 15.20
N PHE A 238 -24.76 -0.87 15.78
CA PHE A 238 -23.59 -1.15 16.62
C PHE A 238 -23.95 -1.89 17.91
N GLN A 239 -25.06 -1.54 18.58
CA GLN A 239 -25.55 -2.27 19.75
C GLN A 239 -25.81 -3.76 19.43
N MET A 240 -26.40 -4.07 18.27
CA MET A 240 -26.60 -5.45 17.82
C MET A 240 -25.29 -6.17 17.43
N GLN A 241 -24.26 -5.44 16.99
CA GLN A 241 -22.92 -6.01 16.76
C GLN A 241 -22.20 -6.37 18.07
N GLY A 242 -22.38 -5.58 19.14
CA GLY A 242 -21.89 -5.91 20.48
C GLY A 242 -22.49 -7.21 21.02
N GLU A 243 -23.82 -7.37 21.00
CA GLU A 243 -24.47 -8.63 21.42
C GLU A 243 -24.00 -9.83 20.55
N LEU A 244 -23.82 -9.61 19.25
CA LEU A 244 -23.30 -10.63 18.35
C LEU A 244 -21.84 -11.01 18.68
N ALA A 245 -21.00 -10.07 19.10
CA ALA A 245 -19.63 -10.31 19.55
C ALA A 245 -19.60 -11.18 20.81
N GLU A 246 -20.43 -10.90 21.81
CA GLU A 246 -20.53 -11.70 23.03
C GLU A 246 -20.98 -13.14 22.75
N LEU A 247 -22.06 -13.31 21.99
CA LEU A 247 -22.60 -14.63 21.62
C LEU A 247 -21.57 -15.47 20.84
N LEU A 248 -20.73 -14.83 20.03
CA LEU A 248 -19.62 -15.47 19.33
C LEU A 248 -18.48 -15.87 20.27
N MET A 249 -18.12 -15.01 21.24
CA MET A 249 -17.12 -15.39 22.25
C MET A 249 -17.60 -16.54 23.13
N GLN A 250 -18.88 -16.58 23.50
CA GLN A 250 -19.50 -17.75 24.14
C GLN A 250 -19.42 -19.00 23.24
N SER A 251 -19.66 -18.86 21.93
CA SER A 251 -19.55 -19.97 20.99
C SER A 251 -18.11 -20.52 20.88
N PHE A 252 -17.09 -19.65 20.87
CA PHE A 252 -15.68 -20.05 20.87
C PHE A 252 -15.20 -20.73 22.17
N GLN A 253 -15.99 -20.69 23.24
CA GLN A 253 -15.73 -21.40 24.50
C GLN A 253 -16.31 -22.83 24.52
N SER A 254 -17.06 -23.21 23.48
CA SER A 254 -17.65 -24.56 23.30
C SER A 254 -16.80 -25.48 22.40
N ILE A 255 -17.19 -26.76 22.28
CA ILE A 255 -16.44 -27.75 21.49
C ILE A 255 -16.58 -27.46 19.99
N PHE A 256 -15.47 -27.25 19.29
CA PHE A 256 -15.47 -27.09 17.83
C PHE A 256 -15.63 -28.43 17.11
N ILE A 257 -16.88 -28.86 16.91
CA ILE A 257 -17.22 -29.99 16.05
C ILE A 257 -17.47 -29.47 14.61
N PRO A 258 -16.87 -30.06 13.56
CA PRO A 258 -17.21 -29.73 12.17
C PRO A 258 -18.72 -29.92 11.94
N GLY A 259 -19.41 -28.88 11.49
CA GLY A 259 -20.87 -28.90 11.31
C GLY A 259 -21.70 -28.41 12.50
N TYR A 260 -21.12 -28.16 13.68
CA TYR A 260 -21.83 -27.63 14.87
C TYR A 260 -22.67 -26.36 14.61
N TRP A 261 -22.27 -25.56 13.61
CA TRP A 261 -23.02 -24.38 13.15
C TRP A 261 -24.43 -24.69 12.64
N PHE A 262 -24.65 -25.88 12.06
CA PHE A 262 -25.95 -26.24 11.50
C PHE A 262 -26.99 -26.52 12.59
N LEU A 263 -26.55 -27.08 13.74
CA LEU A 263 -27.39 -27.43 14.88
C LEU A 263 -28.17 -26.21 15.42
N PRO A 264 -29.49 -26.32 15.67
CA PRO A 264 -30.37 -25.20 15.97
C PRO A 264 -30.37 -24.78 17.46
N THR A 265 -29.19 -24.58 18.06
CA THR A 265 -29.00 -24.17 19.47
C THR A 265 -29.56 -22.76 19.74
N LYS A 266 -29.85 -22.42 21.01
CA LYS A 266 -30.36 -21.09 21.42
C LYS A 266 -29.47 -19.95 20.90
N ASN A 267 -28.15 -20.06 21.09
CA ASN A 267 -27.18 -19.08 20.61
C ASN A 267 -27.12 -19.04 19.08
N ASN A 268 -27.13 -20.19 18.39
CA ASN A 268 -27.17 -20.21 16.91
C ASN A 268 -28.46 -19.57 16.37
N ARG A 269 -29.62 -19.74 17.03
CA ARG A 269 -30.88 -19.08 16.66
C ARG A 269 -30.80 -17.55 16.86
N ARG A 270 -30.27 -17.07 18.00
CA ARG A 270 -30.14 -15.61 18.25
C ARG A 270 -29.14 -14.95 17.31
N MET A 271 -27.97 -15.55 17.08
CA MET A 271 -27.00 -15.04 16.09
C MET A 271 -27.59 -14.98 14.68
N ARG A 272 -28.38 -15.99 14.25
CA ARG A 272 -29.11 -15.96 12.97
C ARG A 272 -30.30 -14.97 12.95
N LYS A 273 -30.75 -14.44 14.09
CA LYS A 273 -31.76 -13.35 14.16
C LYS A 273 -31.06 -11.99 14.02
N LEU A 274 -30.02 -11.74 14.82
CA LEU A 274 -29.21 -10.52 14.78
C LEU A 274 -28.59 -10.27 13.39
N ASP A 275 -27.99 -11.29 12.76
CA ASP A 275 -27.42 -11.16 11.40
C ASP A 275 -28.48 -10.77 10.34
N ARG A 276 -29.72 -11.23 10.49
CA ARG A 276 -30.82 -10.83 9.59
C ARG A 276 -31.28 -9.39 9.87
N GLU A 277 -31.45 -9.02 11.14
CA GLU A 277 -31.86 -7.66 11.53
C GLU A 277 -30.82 -6.61 11.09
N ILE A 278 -29.53 -6.87 11.33
CA ILE A 278 -28.42 -6.02 10.85
C ILE A 278 -28.45 -5.90 9.31
N ARG A 279 -28.68 -7.00 8.58
CA ARG A 279 -28.77 -6.97 7.10
C ARG A 279 -29.98 -6.21 6.59
N THR A 280 -31.12 -6.25 7.28
CA THR A 280 -32.32 -5.50 6.91
C THR A 280 -32.09 -4.00 7.07
N ILE A 281 -31.66 -3.54 8.26
CA ILE A 281 -31.42 -2.10 8.49
C ILE A 281 -30.32 -1.56 7.55
N LEU A 282 -29.24 -2.33 7.30
CA LEU A 282 -28.22 -1.91 6.33
C LEU A 282 -28.75 -1.79 4.89
N ARG A 283 -29.67 -2.66 4.46
CA ARG A 283 -30.33 -2.53 3.14
C ARG A 283 -31.26 -1.32 3.10
N GLU A 284 -31.97 -1.03 4.19
CA GLU A 284 -32.86 0.13 4.29
C GLU A 284 -32.05 1.44 4.24
N ILE A 285 -30.94 1.54 4.98
CA ILE A 285 -30.02 2.68 4.92
C ILE A 285 -29.43 2.83 3.50
N ILE A 286 -28.96 1.75 2.88
CA ILE A 286 -28.44 1.79 1.50
C ILE A 286 -29.54 2.19 0.52
N GLY A 287 -30.76 1.65 0.63
CA GLY A 287 -31.88 1.97 -0.25
C GLY A 287 -32.43 3.39 -0.09
N LYS A 288 -32.46 3.93 1.14
CA LYS A 288 -32.71 5.37 1.40
C LYS A 288 -31.67 6.23 0.64
N ARG A 289 -30.39 5.86 0.74
CA ARG A 289 -29.27 6.59 0.13
C ARG A 289 -29.23 6.48 -1.39
N GLU A 290 -29.42 5.30 -1.97
CA GLU A 290 -29.47 5.14 -3.43
C GLU A 290 -30.66 5.89 -4.07
N LYS A 291 -31.72 6.16 -3.31
CA LYS A 291 -32.79 7.10 -3.71
C LYS A 291 -32.36 8.56 -3.57
N ALA A 292 -31.89 8.99 -2.40
CA ALA A 292 -31.43 10.37 -2.17
C ALA A 292 -30.33 10.82 -3.17
N THR A 293 -29.36 9.96 -3.46
CA THR A 293 -28.30 10.21 -4.46
C THR A 293 -28.84 10.32 -5.89
N LYS A 294 -29.92 9.60 -6.24
CA LYS A 294 -30.60 9.74 -7.53
C LYS A 294 -31.47 11.00 -7.62
N ASN A 295 -31.94 11.51 -6.48
CA ASN A 295 -32.74 12.72 -6.37
C ASN A 295 -31.90 14.01 -6.29
N GLY A 296 -30.56 13.91 -6.30
CA GLY A 296 -29.65 15.06 -6.29
C GLY A 296 -29.32 15.64 -4.91
N GLU A 297 -29.78 15.03 -3.82
CA GLU A 297 -29.52 15.51 -2.46
C GLU A 297 -28.05 15.33 -2.04
N THR A 298 -27.33 16.44 -1.81
CA THR A 298 -25.97 16.42 -1.29
C THR A 298 -25.94 16.13 0.21
N ASN A 299 -25.31 15.04 0.63
CA ASN A 299 -25.16 14.65 2.04
C ASN A 299 -23.69 14.29 2.39
N SER A 300 -23.41 14.18 3.70
CA SER A 300 -22.07 14.14 4.31
C SER A 300 -21.19 12.91 3.99
N ASP A 301 -19.87 13.06 4.17
CA ASP A 301 -18.90 11.95 4.16
C ASP A 301 -19.10 10.98 5.34
N ASP A 302 -18.98 9.67 5.12
CA ASP A 302 -19.33 8.61 6.08
C ASP A 302 -18.25 7.49 6.25
N LEU A 303 -18.08 6.95 7.47
CA LEU A 303 -16.92 6.19 7.96
C LEU A 303 -17.22 5.23 9.15
N LEU A 304 -16.33 4.30 9.56
CA LEU A 304 -16.66 3.26 10.58
C LEU A 304 -15.54 2.86 11.58
N SER A 305 -15.70 3.22 12.86
CA SER A 305 -15.05 2.61 14.05
C SER A 305 -15.75 3.06 15.35
N MET A 306 -16.05 2.15 16.29
CA MET A 306 -16.73 2.48 17.58
C MET A 306 -16.00 1.95 18.82
N GLU A 307 -15.98 0.62 19.02
CA GLU A 307 -15.57 0.00 20.31
C GLU A 307 -14.09 0.21 20.70
N THR A 308 -13.21 0.60 19.77
CA THR A 308 -11.77 0.72 20.04
C THR A 308 -11.35 2.07 20.61
N THR A 309 -12.03 3.17 20.28
CA THR A 309 -11.66 4.49 20.83
C THR A 309 -12.20 4.67 22.24
N SER A 310 -13.39 4.12 22.54
CA SER A 310 -13.98 4.12 23.88
C SER A 310 -13.07 3.43 24.89
N VAL A 311 -12.47 2.30 24.51
CA VAL A 311 -11.44 1.61 25.30
C VAL A 311 -10.23 2.51 25.59
N LEU A 312 -9.68 3.19 24.57
CA LEU A 312 -8.56 4.11 24.76
C LEU A 312 -8.94 5.26 25.71
N LEU A 313 -10.10 5.87 25.50
CA LEU A 313 -10.55 7.00 26.32
C LEU A 313 -10.76 6.62 27.79
N THR A 314 -11.46 5.51 28.08
CA THR A 314 -11.64 5.07 29.48
C THR A 314 -10.30 4.76 30.14
N TRP A 315 -9.40 4.03 29.48
CA TRP A 315 -8.07 3.77 30.06
C TRP A 315 -7.23 5.04 30.22
N THR A 316 -7.39 6.04 29.35
CA THR A 316 -6.68 7.32 29.49
C THR A 316 -7.12 8.07 30.75
N LEU A 317 -8.43 8.14 31.03
CA LEU A 317 -8.91 8.73 32.27
C LEU A 317 -8.52 7.89 33.50
N ILE A 318 -8.57 6.54 33.44
CA ILE A 318 -8.17 5.69 34.58
C ILE A 318 -6.73 6.00 34.99
N VAL A 319 -5.83 6.14 34.02
CA VAL A 319 -4.41 6.41 34.27
C VAL A 319 -4.17 7.86 34.70
N LEU A 320 -4.84 8.84 34.10
CA LEU A 320 -4.69 10.26 34.52
C LEU A 320 -5.29 10.57 35.90
N SER A 321 -6.22 9.76 36.40
CA SER A 321 -6.65 9.83 37.80
C SER A 321 -5.75 9.05 38.77
N MET A 322 -4.91 8.13 38.28
CA MET A 322 -3.81 7.53 39.06
C MET A 322 -2.55 8.41 39.06
N HIS A 323 -2.46 9.36 38.14
CA HIS A 323 -1.31 10.24 37.91
C HIS A 323 -1.74 11.72 37.73
N PRO A 324 -2.16 12.41 38.82
CA PRO A 324 -2.59 13.81 38.76
C PRO A 324 -1.52 14.76 38.20
N GLU A 325 -0.24 14.46 38.43
CA GLU A 325 0.90 15.22 37.89
C GLU A 325 0.94 15.21 36.35
N TRP A 326 0.48 14.13 35.72
CA TRP A 326 0.32 14.04 34.27
C TRP A 326 -1.04 14.58 33.79
N GLN A 327 -2.07 14.57 34.64
CA GLN A 327 -3.34 15.26 34.35
C GLN A 327 -3.11 16.77 34.22
N GLU A 328 -2.35 17.37 35.13
CA GLU A 328 -2.13 18.81 35.14
C GLU A 328 -1.11 19.27 34.10
N ARG A 329 0.02 18.56 33.91
CA ARG A 329 0.92 18.78 32.76
C ARG A 329 0.20 18.70 31.41
N ALA A 330 -0.84 17.87 31.29
CA ALA A 330 -1.69 17.82 30.10
C ALA A 330 -2.69 18.99 30.04
N ARG A 331 -3.25 19.43 31.16
CA ARG A 331 -4.12 20.62 31.24
C ARG A 331 -3.36 21.87 30.82
N GLU A 332 -2.16 22.10 31.34
CA GLU A 332 -1.29 23.22 30.99
C GLU A 332 -0.99 23.26 29.48
N GLU A 333 -0.65 22.12 28.86
CA GLU A 333 -0.43 22.02 27.42
C GLU A 333 -1.69 22.38 26.61
N VAL A 334 -2.86 21.90 27.04
CA VAL A 334 -4.13 22.16 26.36
C VAL A 334 -4.58 23.62 26.54
N LEU A 335 -4.49 24.17 27.74
CA LEU A 335 -4.88 25.57 28.01
C LEU A 335 -3.93 26.57 27.35
N SER A 336 -2.63 26.29 27.27
CA SER A 336 -1.68 27.16 26.56
C SER A 336 -1.87 27.18 25.03
N HIS A 337 -2.38 26.10 24.43
CA HIS A 337 -2.66 26.04 23.00
C HIS A 337 -4.07 26.52 22.60
N PHE A 338 -5.08 26.38 23.48
CA PHE A 338 -6.48 26.64 23.13
C PHE A 338 -7.24 27.59 24.07
N GLY A 339 -6.77 27.80 25.30
CA GLY A 339 -7.57 28.42 26.36
C GLY A 339 -8.94 27.75 26.48
N LYS A 340 -10.02 28.54 26.33
CA LYS A 340 -11.41 28.05 26.27
C LYS A 340 -11.97 27.88 24.84
N ALA A 341 -11.17 28.12 23.80
CA ALA A 341 -11.61 27.96 22.42
C ALA A 341 -11.76 26.48 22.03
N ARG A 342 -12.56 26.18 20.99
CA ARG A 342 -12.74 24.81 20.50
C ARG A 342 -11.43 24.28 19.89
N PRO A 343 -10.97 23.06 20.23
CA PRO A 343 -9.70 22.54 19.73
C PRO A 343 -9.62 22.44 18.20
N ASP A 344 -8.73 23.24 17.59
CA ASP A 344 -8.42 23.18 16.17
C ASP A 344 -7.45 22.03 15.82
N PHE A 345 -7.47 21.60 14.55
CA PHE A 345 -6.68 20.46 14.07
C PHE A 345 -5.16 20.65 14.11
N ASP A 346 -4.71 21.83 13.70
CA ASP A 346 -3.30 22.09 13.43
C ASP A 346 -2.54 22.33 14.75
N SER A 347 -3.26 22.71 15.82
CA SER A 347 -2.78 22.69 17.21
C SER A 347 -3.01 21.33 17.90
N LEU A 348 -4.10 20.60 17.64
CA LEU A 348 -4.29 19.22 18.16
C LEU A 348 -3.14 18.29 17.75
N ASN A 349 -2.53 18.53 16.59
CA ASN A 349 -1.33 17.82 16.14
C ASN A 349 -0.03 18.27 16.84
N ARG A 350 0.02 19.44 17.49
CA ARG A 350 1.20 19.98 18.19
C ARG A 350 1.34 19.50 19.64
N LEU A 351 0.22 19.16 20.28
CA LEU A 351 0.19 18.60 21.65
C LEU A 351 1.17 17.42 21.80
N LYS A 352 2.27 17.62 22.52
CA LYS A 352 3.31 16.61 22.80
C LYS A 352 2.91 15.79 24.02
N THR A 353 2.62 16.41 25.15
CA THR A 353 2.25 15.78 26.42
C THR A 353 1.03 14.87 26.25
N VAL A 354 -0.05 15.36 25.63
CA VAL A 354 -1.24 14.52 25.36
C VAL A 354 -0.92 13.36 24.40
N THR A 355 0.02 13.54 23.46
CA THR A 355 0.48 12.46 22.57
C THR A 355 1.32 11.40 23.31
N MET A 356 2.20 11.83 24.23
CA MET A 356 3.00 10.93 25.05
C MET A 356 2.11 10.07 25.96
N ILE A 357 1.16 10.70 26.65
CA ILE A 357 0.17 10.02 27.52
C ILE A 357 -0.63 8.99 26.71
N LEU A 358 -1.21 9.35 25.57
CA LEU A 358 -2.00 8.43 24.76
C LEU A 358 -1.17 7.24 24.24
N ASN A 359 0.12 7.42 23.94
CA ASN A 359 1.00 6.32 23.55
C ASN A 359 1.31 5.38 24.73
N GLU A 360 1.59 5.92 25.92
CA GLU A 360 1.87 5.11 27.11
C GLU A 360 0.62 4.36 27.62
N VAL A 361 -0.56 4.99 27.55
CA VAL A 361 -1.85 4.30 27.81
C VAL A 361 -2.08 3.19 26.79
N LEU A 362 -1.76 3.40 25.50
CA LEU A 362 -1.82 2.34 24.48
C LEU A 362 -0.76 1.24 24.66
N ARG A 363 0.34 1.52 25.39
CA ARG A 363 1.32 0.51 25.79
C ARG A 363 0.73 -0.34 26.90
N LEU A 364 0.33 0.28 28.01
CA LEU A 364 -0.18 -0.41 29.20
C LEU A 364 -1.51 -1.13 28.96
N TYR A 365 -2.43 -0.50 28.24
CA TYR A 365 -3.81 -0.95 28.02
C TYR A 365 -4.19 -1.04 26.52
N PRO A 366 -3.49 -1.87 25.73
CA PRO A 366 -3.72 -1.98 24.29
C PRO A 366 -5.13 -2.55 24.02
N PRO A 367 -5.99 -1.86 23.22
CA PRO A 367 -7.35 -2.32 22.98
C PRO A 367 -7.41 -3.75 22.43
N GLY A 368 -6.51 -4.13 21.52
CA GLY A 368 -6.30 -5.53 21.14
C GLY A 368 -5.17 -6.17 21.94
N THR A 369 -5.46 -7.16 22.78
CA THR A 369 -4.42 -7.85 23.57
C THR A 369 -3.68 -8.94 22.77
N ILE A 370 -4.29 -9.44 21.68
CA ILE A 370 -3.77 -10.52 20.83
C ILE A 370 -4.09 -10.28 19.35
N LEU A 371 -3.15 -10.57 18.44
CA LEU A 371 -3.41 -10.71 16.99
C LEU A 371 -3.11 -12.13 16.50
N VAL A 372 -3.96 -12.70 15.64
CA VAL A 372 -3.77 -14.08 15.11
C VAL A 372 -3.55 -14.07 13.59
N ARG A 373 -2.69 -14.97 13.08
CA ARG A 373 -2.37 -15.28 11.68
C ARG A 373 -2.32 -16.81 11.48
N ARG A 374 -2.09 -17.29 10.26
CA ARG A 374 -2.01 -18.73 9.95
C ARG A 374 -1.00 -19.03 8.83
N THR A 375 -0.23 -20.11 8.96
CA THR A 375 0.61 -20.67 7.88
C THR A 375 -0.27 -21.30 6.79
N TYR A 376 0.04 -21.03 5.52
CA TYR A 376 -0.65 -21.65 4.38
C TYR A 376 0.24 -22.59 3.54
N LYS A 377 1.54 -22.66 3.84
CA LYS A 377 2.55 -23.56 3.27
C LYS A 377 3.70 -23.74 4.28
N GLU A 378 4.72 -24.54 3.96
CA GLU A 378 6.03 -24.50 4.65
C GLU A 378 6.85 -23.26 4.23
N MET A 379 7.78 -22.84 5.10
CA MET A 379 7.83 -21.50 5.71
C MET A 379 9.17 -21.46 6.55
N GLU A 380 9.98 -20.36 6.66
CA GLU A 380 11.20 -20.23 7.58
C GLU A 380 11.53 -18.88 8.53
N LEU A 381 11.55 -18.57 10.00
CA LEU A 381 12.49 -17.98 11.24
C LEU A 381 13.09 -18.93 12.32
N GLY A 382 13.97 -18.36 13.16
CA GLY A 382 14.19 -18.73 14.55
C GLY A 382 15.23 -19.83 14.67
N GLY A 383 15.62 -20.37 13.52
CA GLY A 383 16.37 -21.60 13.31
C GLY A 383 15.50 -22.81 12.92
N ILE A 384 14.16 -22.69 12.85
CA ILE A 384 13.25 -23.80 13.21
C ILE A 384 11.95 -23.77 12.38
N LYS A 385 11.47 -24.81 11.68
CA LYS A 385 10.41 -24.76 10.61
C LYS A 385 8.94 -25.01 11.02
N TYR A 386 7.97 -24.66 10.14
CA TYR A 386 6.53 -24.97 10.29
C TYR A 386 5.92 -25.66 9.07
N PRO A 387 5.13 -26.73 9.28
CA PRO A 387 4.14 -27.17 8.30
C PRO A 387 2.99 -26.17 8.10
N ALA A 388 2.24 -26.35 7.02
CA ALA A 388 1.00 -25.61 6.78
C ALA A 388 -0.08 -25.93 7.85
N GLY A 389 -0.99 -24.97 8.10
CA GLY A 389 -2.13 -25.13 9.00
C GLY A 389 -1.99 -24.66 10.46
N VAL A 390 -0.84 -24.14 10.86
CA VAL A 390 -0.49 -23.64 12.19
C VAL A 390 -0.98 -22.18 12.41
N ASN A 391 -1.49 -21.82 13.61
CA ASN A 391 -2.16 -20.51 13.88
C ASN A 391 -1.34 -19.55 14.77
N ILE A 392 -0.47 -18.76 14.16
CA ILE A 392 0.36 -17.71 14.76
C ILE A 392 -0.47 -16.71 15.59
N LEU A 393 0.07 -16.25 16.71
CA LEU A 393 -0.51 -15.40 17.74
C LEU A 393 0.57 -14.37 18.14
N LEU A 394 0.21 -13.10 18.28
CA LEU A 394 1.09 -12.01 18.69
C LEU A 394 0.50 -11.40 19.96
N PRO A 395 1.16 -11.49 21.12
CA PRO A 395 0.62 -11.17 22.43
C PRO A 395 0.94 -9.70 22.75
N ILE A 396 0.27 -8.76 22.07
CA ILE A 396 0.53 -7.31 22.18
C ILE A 396 0.80 -6.90 23.64
N LEU A 397 -0.10 -7.31 24.54
CA LEU A 397 -0.02 -7.03 25.97
C LEU A 397 1.28 -7.52 26.64
N PHE A 398 1.79 -8.71 26.29
CA PHE A 398 3.03 -9.23 26.90
C PHE A 398 4.29 -8.53 26.39
N ILE A 399 4.29 -8.07 25.13
CA ILE A 399 5.42 -7.33 24.57
C ILE A 399 5.47 -5.91 25.12
N HIS A 400 4.31 -5.31 25.32
CA HIS A 400 4.20 -3.95 25.84
C HIS A 400 4.57 -3.84 27.33
N HIS A 401 4.52 -4.96 28.08
CA HIS A 401 4.87 -5.06 29.50
C HIS A 401 6.20 -5.79 29.76
N ASP A 402 6.99 -6.12 28.72
CA ASP A 402 8.22 -6.90 28.89
C ASP A 402 9.40 -6.04 29.39
N PRO A 403 9.96 -6.30 30.59
CA PRO A 403 11.05 -5.48 31.14
C PRO A 403 12.35 -5.51 30.33
N ASP A 404 12.60 -6.60 29.60
CA ASP A 404 13.79 -6.71 28.73
C ASP A 404 13.76 -5.64 27.62
N ILE A 405 12.55 -5.31 27.16
CA ILE A 405 12.24 -4.50 25.98
C ILE A 405 12.04 -3.03 26.35
N TRP A 406 11.38 -2.75 27.49
CA TRP A 406 10.94 -1.41 27.88
C TRP A 406 11.71 -0.79 29.05
N GLY A 407 12.43 -1.58 29.85
CA GLY A 407 13.10 -1.12 31.07
C GLY A 407 12.61 -1.87 32.31
N LYS A 408 13.30 -1.73 33.45
CA LYS A 408 12.86 -2.37 34.72
C LYS A 408 11.50 -1.84 35.18
N ASP A 409 11.25 -0.58 34.83
CA ASP A 409 10.06 0.23 35.00
C ASP A 409 8.97 -0.04 33.94
N ALA A 410 9.01 -1.16 33.20
CA ALA A 410 8.00 -1.51 32.20
C ALA A 410 6.58 -1.63 32.78
N SER A 411 6.43 -1.93 34.08
CA SER A 411 5.13 -1.95 34.78
C SER A 411 4.65 -0.58 35.27
N GLU A 412 5.43 0.49 35.06
CA GLU A 412 5.14 1.85 35.52
C GLU A 412 4.64 2.72 34.35
N PHE A 413 3.83 3.74 34.66
CA PHE A 413 3.39 4.74 33.70
C PHE A 413 4.43 5.86 33.57
N ASN A 414 5.10 5.93 32.41
CA ASN A 414 6.06 6.97 32.10
C ASN A 414 5.88 7.46 30.65
N PRO A 415 5.12 8.55 30.44
CA PRO A 415 4.96 9.18 29.13
C PRO A 415 6.27 9.67 28.50
N GLU A 416 7.29 10.05 29.28
CA GLU A 416 8.53 10.67 28.77
C GLU A 416 9.34 9.73 27.87
N ARG A 417 9.11 8.41 27.97
CA ARG A 417 9.57 7.42 26.96
C ARG A 417 9.28 7.86 25.53
N PHE A 418 8.15 8.54 25.29
CA PHE A 418 7.69 8.96 23.97
C PHE A 418 8.11 10.38 23.56
N ALA A 419 8.96 11.08 24.33
CA ALA A 419 9.38 12.45 24.05
C ALA A 419 10.06 12.61 22.68
N ASP A 420 11.05 11.76 22.38
CA ASP A 420 11.69 11.67 21.05
C ASP A 420 10.87 10.87 20.03
N GLY A 421 9.64 10.52 20.38
CA GLY A 421 8.69 9.77 19.57
C GLY A 421 8.84 8.24 19.61
N ILE A 422 7.82 7.56 19.09
CA ILE A 422 7.64 6.10 19.13
C ILE A 422 8.85 5.28 18.65
N SER A 423 9.68 5.83 17.76
CA SER A 423 10.86 5.13 17.22
C SER A 423 12.06 5.09 18.19
N ASN A 424 12.04 5.89 19.25
CA ASN A 424 13.12 5.95 20.25
C ASN A 424 12.67 5.42 21.63
N ALA A 425 11.36 5.27 21.85
CA ALA A 425 10.74 4.91 23.14
C ALA A 425 11.07 3.51 23.70
N THR A 426 11.81 2.69 22.95
CA THR A 426 12.20 1.33 23.35
C THR A 426 13.39 0.87 22.50
N LYS A 427 14.22 -0.01 23.08
CA LYS A 427 15.34 -0.69 22.40
C LYS A 427 14.94 -1.36 21.08
N HIS A 428 13.67 -1.80 20.98
CA HIS A 428 13.15 -2.49 19.81
C HIS A 428 11.98 -1.72 19.19
N GLN A 429 12.24 -0.96 18.13
CA GLN A 429 11.27 -0.09 17.44
C GLN A 429 9.97 -0.78 16.95
N ALA A 430 9.93 -2.10 16.95
CA ALA A 430 8.74 -2.89 16.59
C ALA A 430 7.90 -3.36 17.79
N ALA A 431 8.33 -3.07 19.02
CA ALA A 431 7.64 -3.53 20.23
C ALA A 431 6.32 -2.80 20.47
N PHE A 432 6.18 -1.58 19.97
CA PHE A 432 4.94 -0.79 20.06
C PHE A 432 4.07 -0.94 18.81
N PHE A 433 2.98 -1.68 18.93
CA PHE A 433 2.06 -1.94 17.80
C PHE A 433 0.58 -2.13 18.23
N PRO A 434 0.01 -1.23 19.06
CA PRO A 434 -1.34 -1.38 19.62
C PRO A 434 -2.45 -1.45 18.55
N PHE A 435 -2.28 -0.72 17.44
CA PHE A 435 -3.17 -0.76 16.27
C PHE A 435 -2.84 -1.90 15.30
N GLY A 436 -2.04 -2.89 15.72
CA GLY A 436 -1.32 -3.79 14.83
C GLY A 436 -0.20 -3.07 14.07
N GLY A 437 0.28 -3.68 13.00
CA GLY A 437 1.43 -3.17 12.26
C GLY A 437 1.47 -3.60 10.80
N GLY A 438 2.44 -3.05 10.07
CA GLY A 438 2.66 -3.35 8.65
C GLY A 438 1.48 -2.99 7.75
N PRO A 439 1.31 -3.66 6.60
CA PRO A 439 0.20 -3.43 5.68
C PRO A 439 -1.19 -3.55 6.31
N ARG A 440 -1.33 -4.22 7.46
CA ARG A 440 -2.61 -4.51 8.13
C ARG A 440 -2.81 -3.79 9.47
N ILE A 441 -2.04 -2.74 9.73
CA ILE A 441 -2.31 -1.76 10.79
C ILE A 441 -3.74 -1.22 10.68
N CYS A 442 -4.33 -0.74 11.78
CA CYS A 442 -5.71 -0.23 11.79
C CYS A 442 -5.92 0.84 10.70
N ILE A 443 -7.16 0.97 10.23
CA ILE A 443 -7.53 2.00 9.25
C ILE A 443 -7.89 3.32 9.93
N GLY A 444 -8.67 3.25 11.01
CA GLY A 444 -9.02 4.38 11.87
C GLY A 444 -8.03 4.65 12.99
N GLN A 445 -6.72 4.36 12.82
CA GLN A 445 -5.74 4.75 13.84
C GLN A 445 -5.72 6.28 14.04
N ASN A 446 -5.62 7.04 12.94
CA ASN A 446 -5.61 8.50 13.01
C ASN A 446 -6.98 9.04 13.45
N PHE A 447 -8.09 8.39 13.04
CA PHE A 447 -9.44 8.73 13.48
C PHE A 447 -9.53 8.61 15.02
N ALA A 448 -9.24 7.43 15.56
CA ALA A 448 -9.29 7.14 16.99
C ALA A 448 -8.33 8.02 17.81
N LEU A 449 -7.14 8.35 17.30
CA LEU A 449 -6.20 9.24 17.99
C LEU A 449 -6.65 10.71 17.97
N LEU A 450 -7.30 11.18 16.91
CA LEU A 450 -7.84 12.55 16.84
C LEU A 450 -9.14 12.69 17.63
N GLU A 451 -10.02 11.68 17.56
CA GLU A 451 -11.22 11.52 18.40
C GLU A 451 -10.83 11.50 19.88
N ALA A 452 -9.84 10.67 20.26
CA ALA A 452 -9.34 10.62 21.63
C ALA A 452 -8.72 11.95 22.08
N LYS A 453 -7.83 12.55 21.27
CA LYS A 453 -7.25 13.87 21.60
C LYS A 453 -8.31 14.94 21.79
N MET A 454 -9.30 15.05 20.90
CA MET A 454 -10.34 16.08 20.97
C MET A 454 -11.23 15.89 22.21
N ALA A 455 -11.60 14.66 22.56
CA ALA A 455 -12.35 14.38 23.77
C ALA A 455 -11.53 14.67 25.04
N ILE A 456 -10.26 14.24 25.11
CA ILE A 456 -9.37 14.54 26.24
C ILE A 456 -9.15 16.06 26.40
N CYS A 457 -8.94 16.81 25.32
CA CYS A 457 -8.83 18.27 25.39
C CYS A 457 -10.13 18.90 25.89
N SER A 458 -11.28 18.46 25.35
CA SER A 458 -12.60 18.99 25.73
C SER A 458 -12.91 18.76 27.22
N ILE A 459 -12.44 17.64 27.79
CA ILE A 459 -12.55 17.32 29.22
C ILE A 459 -11.57 18.18 30.04
N LEU A 460 -10.28 18.20 29.70
CA LEU A 460 -9.26 18.96 30.45
C LEU A 460 -9.47 20.49 30.42
N GLN A 461 -10.16 21.03 29.39
CA GLN A 461 -10.57 22.44 29.32
C GLN A 461 -11.68 22.83 30.31
N ARG A 462 -12.31 21.87 31.00
CA ARG A 462 -13.52 22.08 31.83
C ARG A 462 -13.50 21.39 33.19
N PHE A 463 -12.83 20.26 33.29
CA PHE A 463 -12.94 19.36 34.43
C PHE A 463 -11.57 18.84 34.90
N SER A 464 -11.43 18.66 36.21
CA SER A 464 -10.53 17.66 36.80
C SER A 464 -11.35 16.41 37.13
N PHE A 465 -10.69 15.25 37.21
CA PHE A 465 -11.38 13.98 37.46
C PHE A 465 -10.52 12.98 38.23
N GLU A 466 -11.14 12.31 39.19
CA GLU A 466 -10.55 11.32 40.09
C GLU A 466 -11.32 10.00 40.02
N LEU A 467 -10.69 8.89 40.40
CA LEU A 467 -11.37 7.60 40.49
C LEU A 467 -12.26 7.60 41.73
N SER A 468 -13.54 7.26 41.57
CA SER A 468 -14.44 7.11 42.72
C SER A 468 -13.94 5.98 43.63
N PRO A 469 -14.13 6.08 44.97
CA PRO A 469 -13.93 4.97 45.90
C PRO A 469 -14.67 3.68 45.51
N SER A 470 -15.74 3.78 44.70
CA SER A 470 -16.48 2.65 44.13
C SER A 470 -15.71 1.85 43.06
N TYR A 471 -14.61 2.39 42.52
CA TYR A 471 -13.89 1.78 41.40
C TYR A 471 -13.04 0.57 41.82
N THR A 472 -13.19 -0.54 41.10
CA THR A 472 -12.40 -1.76 41.29
C THR A 472 -11.51 -2.02 40.07
N HIS A 473 -10.18 -1.94 40.22
CA HIS A 473 -9.27 -2.19 39.10
C HIS A 473 -9.24 -3.67 38.70
N ALA A 474 -10.07 -4.03 37.72
CA ALA A 474 -10.34 -5.43 37.37
C ALA A 474 -10.41 -5.68 35.83
N PRO A 475 -9.35 -5.38 35.06
CA PRO A 475 -9.32 -5.53 33.60
C PRO A 475 -9.64 -6.94 33.07
N TYR A 476 -10.28 -7.06 31.90
CA TYR A 476 -10.58 -8.33 31.23
C TYR A 476 -10.67 -8.19 29.70
N THR A 477 -10.46 -9.27 28.94
CA THR A 477 -10.67 -9.28 27.47
C THR A 477 -11.99 -9.97 27.07
N VAL A 478 -12.68 -9.42 26.06
CA VAL A 478 -13.76 -10.10 25.30
C VAL A 478 -13.31 -10.29 23.85
N ILE A 479 -13.32 -9.21 23.07
CA ILE A 479 -12.55 -9.06 21.82
C ILE A 479 -11.45 -8.02 22.08
N THR A 480 -11.84 -6.90 22.69
CA THR A 480 -10.97 -5.84 23.19
C THR A 480 -10.72 -5.98 24.71
N LEU A 481 -9.81 -5.15 25.24
CA LEU A 481 -9.49 -5.01 26.67
C LEU A 481 -10.42 -3.99 27.36
N HIS A 482 -11.23 -4.45 28.31
CA HIS A 482 -12.18 -3.62 29.05
C HIS A 482 -11.82 -3.52 30.54
N PRO A 483 -12.02 -2.36 31.18
CA PRO A 483 -12.14 -2.28 32.63
C PRO A 483 -13.49 -2.84 33.09
N GLN A 484 -13.65 -3.14 34.39
CA GLN A 484 -14.82 -3.82 34.95
C GLN A 484 -15.55 -2.90 35.95
N HIS A 485 -16.50 -2.10 35.45
CA HIS A 485 -17.22 -1.01 36.12
C HIS A 485 -16.29 0.17 36.50
N VAL A 486 -16.56 1.37 35.98
CA VAL A 486 -15.62 2.52 36.09
C VAL A 486 -16.32 3.81 36.46
N TYR A 487 -16.36 4.09 37.75
CA TYR A 487 -16.93 5.29 38.32
C TYR A 487 -15.85 6.36 38.56
N TYR A 488 -16.14 7.60 38.19
CA TYR A 488 -15.27 8.76 38.42
C TYR A 488 -16.01 9.83 39.19
N SER A 489 -15.29 10.52 40.07
CA SER A 489 -15.66 11.84 40.56
C SER A 489 -15.14 12.89 39.58
N ILE A 490 -16.02 13.70 39.01
CA ILE A 490 -15.67 14.81 38.12
C ILE A 490 -15.88 16.12 38.87
N HIS A 491 -14.94 17.07 38.75
CA HIS A 491 -14.95 18.37 39.43
C HIS A 491 -14.79 19.51 38.40
N GLU A 492 -15.45 20.66 38.59
CA GLU A 492 -15.38 21.80 37.66
C GLU A 492 -14.13 22.69 37.87
N SER A 493 -13.41 23.04 36.80
CA SER A 493 -12.33 24.03 36.85
C SER A 493 -12.87 25.46 36.71
N CYS A 494 -12.82 26.23 37.80
CA CYS A 494 -13.62 27.45 38.01
C CYS A 494 -13.49 28.55 36.94
N PHE A 495 -14.56 28.75 36.16
CA PHE A 495 -15.04 30.06 35.70
C PHE A 495 -16.45 29.88 35.11
N SER A 496 -17.44 30.52 35.72
CA SER A 496 -18.88 30.34 35.50
C SER A 496 -19.40 30.84 34.13
N ALA A 497 -20.65 30.60 33.70
CA ALA A 497 -21.83 30.10 34.42
C ALA A 497 -22.90 29.39 33.54
N ALA A 498 -23.83 28.72 34.23
CA ALA A 498 -25.29 28.60 33.95
C ALA A 498 -25.85 27.57 32.92
N CYS A 499 -26.34 26.43 33.46
CA CYS A 499 -27.73 25.92 33.41
C CYS A 499 -28.48 25.74 32.04
N SER A 500 -29.30 24.71 31.78
CA SER A 500 -30.08 23.81 32.67
C SER A 500 -30.52 22.48 31.98
N PRO A 501 -31.04 21.46 32.73
CA PRO A 501 -31.24 20.08 32.26
C PRO A 501 -32.70 19.69 31.92
N PHE A 502 -32.88 18.56 31.22
CA PHE A 502 -34.11 17.75 31.29
C PHE A 502 -33.83 16.24 31.14
N THR A 503 -34.67 15.39 31.75
CA THR A 503 -34.37 13.97 32.05
C THR A 503 -35.18 12.92 31.24
N PRO A 504 -34.69 11.65 31.12
CA PRO A 504 -35.28 10.62 30.25
C PRO A 504 -36.19 9.61 30.96
N SER A 505 -36.93 8.80 30.19
CA SER A 505 -37.76 7.69 30.70
C SER A 505 -37.28 6.30 30.26
N LYS A 506 -37.62 5.27 31.06
CA LYS A 506 -37.18 3.86 30.93
C LYS A 506 -38.41 2.93 30.86
N LYS A 507 -38.25 1.71 30.30
CA LYS A 507 -38.73 0.40 30.86
C LYS A 507 -38.24 -0.77 29.96
N LEU A 508 -37.56 -1.81 30.48
CA LEU A 508 -38.00 -3.00 31.27
C LEU A 508 -38.75 -4.06 30.41
N MET A 509 -38.67 -5.39 30.60
CA MET A 509 -38.01 -6.24 31.63
C MET A 509 -37.78 -7.72 31.19
N ALA A 510 -36.71 -8.37 31.70
CA ALA A 510 -36.50 -9.77 32.21
C ALA A 510 -37.16 -11.04 31.54
N THR A 511 -36.92 -12.32 31.92
CA THR A 511 -36.25 -13.03 33.07
C THR A 511 -35.58 -14.40 32.71
N ARG A 512 -34.28 -14.56 33.09
CA ARG A 512 -33.64 -15.64 33.94
C ARG A 512 -33.59 -17.19 33.55
N PRO A 513 -32.86 -18.10 34.30
CA PRO A 513 -31.93 -19.11 33.69
C PRO A 513 -31.89 -20.53 34.34
N LEU A 514 -30.78 -21.33 34.21
CA LEU A 514 -30.22 -22.30 35.22
C LEU A 514 -28.85 -23.00 34.82
N LEU A 515 -27.95 -23.24 35.82
CA LEU A 515 -26.79 -24.20 35.96
C LEU A 515 -25.38 -24.05 35.25
N LEU A 516 -24.58 -25.16 35.17
CA LEU A 516 -23.09 -25.28 35.39
C LEU A 516 -22.31 -26.12 34.29
N LEU A 517 -21.06 -26.69 34.35
CA LEU A 517 -19.97 -26.96 35.35
C LEU A 517 -18.51 -26.95 34.71
N TRP A 518 -17.52 -27.80 35.09
CA TRP A 518 -16.03 -27.59 34.91
C TRP A 518 -15.07 -28.82 34.68
N GLY A 519 -13.79 -28.59 34.27
CA GLY A 519 -12.63 -29.55 34.27
C GLY A 519 -11.58 -29.39 33.12
N ALA A 520 -10.22 -29.46 33.19
CA ALA A 520 -9.05 -29.30 34.15
C ALA A 520 -7.70 -29.39 33.34
N SER A 521 -6.53 -28.70 33.46
CA SER A 521 -5.92 -27.48 34.09
C SER A 521 -4.89 -26.80 33.07
N PRO A 522 -4.52 -25.47 33.09
CA PRO A 522 -3.90 -24.74 31.95
C PRO A 522 -2.42 -24.27 31.98
N LEU A 523 -1.53 -24.80 32.83
CA LEU A 523 -0.13 -24.31 32.93
C LEU A 523 0.82 -24.76 31.79
N ALA A 524 0.33 -25.49 30.79
CA ALA A 524 1.09 -25.98 29.63
C ALA A 524 0.69 -25.38 28.27
N LEU A 525 -0.05 -24.27 28.28
CA LEU A 525 -0.90 -23.80 27.20
C LEU A 525 -0.66 -22.44 26.56
N ALA A 526 -0.02 -21.49 27.20
CA ALA A 526 1.03 -20.70 26.57
C ALA A 526 2.35 -21.50 26.52
N GLY A 527 2.42 -22.85 26.30
CA GLY A 527 3.60 -23.79 26.34
C GLY A 527 3.86 -24.61 25.04
N ALA A 528 5.04 -24.45 24.39
CA ALA A 528 5.52 -24.74 22.99
C ALA A 528 6.29 -23.74 22.03
N ALA A 529 5.97 -22.58 21.38
CA ALA A 529 4.79 -21.75 21.03
C ALA A 529 4.94 -20.24 20.76
N ALA A 530 5.24 -19.41 21.75
CA ALA A 530 6.11 -18.27 21.52
C ALA A 530 7.26 -18.68 20.57
N ALA A 531 7.72 -19.94 20.63
CA ALA A 531 8.36 -20.65 19.52
C ALA A 531 7.51 -20.71 18.24
N VAL A 532 6.55 -21.62 18.06
CA VAL A 532 5.70 -21.75 16.84
C VAL A 532 4.90 -20.49 16.40
N ALA A 533 5.19 -19.28 16.89
CA ALA A 533 5.28 -18.15 15.98
C ALA A 533 6.63 -17.36 15.91
N LEU A 534 7.52 -17.28 16.93
CA LEU A 534 8.91 -16.74 16.83
C LEU A 534 9.67 -17.27 15.63
N LEU A 535 9.22 -18.37 15.06
CA LEU A 535 9.86 -18.93 13.91
C LEU A 535 9.43 -18.26 12.57
N TRP A 536 9.07 -16.96 12.38
CA TRP A 536 8.83 -16.28 11.03
C TRP A 536 9.93 -15.53 10.07
N LEU A 537 11.19 -16.03 9.77
CA LEU A 537 12.59 -15.86 9.05
C LEU A 537 13.79 -17.04 8.73
N ALA A 538 14.10 -18.44 8.93
CA ALA A 538 13.87 -19.92 9.58
C ALA A 538 12.60 -21.06 9.89
N ALA A 539 11.26 -20.99 10.43
CA ALA A 539 9.74 -21.05 9.91
C ALA A 539 8.75 -19.94 9.16
N TRP A 540 8.99 -18.65 8.72
CA TRP A 540 8.52 -17.92 7.46
C TRP A 540 9.51 -17.27 6.43
N THR A 541 10.20 -16.12 6.65
CA THR A 541 11.01 -15.48 5.57
C THR A 541 11.97 -16.33 4.77
N LEU A 542 12.73 -17.30 5.28
CA LEU A 542 13.68 -18.08 4.47
C LEU A 542 12.93 -18.98 3.45
N GLU A 543 11.61 -19.18 3.54
CA GLU A 543 10.82 -19.70 2.41
C GLU A 543 10.80 -18.68 1.25
N TRP A 544 11.02 -17.41 1.52
CA TRP A 544 11.18 -16.30 0.58
C TRP A 544 12.65 -15.85 0.38
N THR A 545 13.54 -15.93 1.37
CA THR A 545 14.97 -15.60 1.28
C THR A 545 15.87 -16.80 1.03
N TRP A 546 15.35 -18.02 0.91
CA TRP A 546 16.14 -19.24 0.69
C TRP A 546 15.41 -20.31 -0.14
N TRP A 547 14.28 -20.88 0.28
CA TRP A 547 13.60 -21.97 -0.46
C TRP A 547 12.92 -21.51 -1.75
N THR A 548 12.21 -20.38 -1.78
CA THR A 548 11.67 -19.84 -3.05
C THR A 548 12.80 -19.44 -3.99
N PRO A 549 13.84 -18.68 -3.59
CA PRO A 549 15.03 -18.44 -4.39
C PRO A 549 15.68 -19.74 -4.87
N ARG A 550 15.95 -20.71 -4.00
CA ARG A 550 16.57 -22.00 -4.37
C ARG A 550 15.67 -22.92 -5.19
N ARG A 551 14.35 -22.73 -5.21
CA ARG A 551 13.45 -23.43 -6.15
C ARG A 551 13.40 -22.73 -7.50
N LEU A 552 13.37 -21.40 -7.53
CA LEU A 552 13.45 -20.62 -8.76
C LEU A 552 14.82 -20.79 -9.44
N ASP A 553 15.91 -20.68 -8.69
CA ASP A 553 17.29 -20.90 -9.15
C ASP A 553 17.46 -22.31 -9.74
N ARG A 554 17.00 -23.36 -9.04
CA ARG A 554 17.01 -24.74 -9.57
C ARG A 554 16.10 -24.92 -10.79
N ALA A 555 14.93 -24.30 -10.83
CA ALA A 555 14.03 -24.40 -11.97
C ALA A 555 14.56 -23.67 -13.21
N LEU A 556 15.27 -22.55 -13.04
CA LEU A 556 15.92 -21.83 -14.14
C LEU A 556 17.18 -22.57 -14.60
N ARG A 557 18.11 -22.91 -13.70
CA ARG A 557 19.36 -23.63 -14.02
C ARG A 557 19.11 -25.05 -14.54
N GLY A 558 18.06 -25.72 -14.07
CA GLY A 558 17.63 -27.03 -14.57
C GLY A 558 17.11 -27.01 -16.01
N GLN A 559 16.96 -25.82 -16.62
CA GLN A 559 16.66 -25.60 -18.04
C GLN A 559 17.84 -24.94 -18.77
N GLY A 560 19.06 -25.01 -18.22
CA GLY A 560 20.28 -24.49 -18.83
C GLY A 560 20.58 -23.00 -18.60
N LEU A 561 19.67 -22.24 -17.98
CA LEU A 561 19.88 -20.80 -17.76
C LEU A 561 21.06 -20.54 -16.81
N LYS A 562 22.01 -19.71 -17.26
CA LYS A 562 23.12 -19.18 -16.47
C LYS A 562 22.73 -17.87 -15.78
N GLY A 563 23.49 -17.44 -14.78
CA GLY A 563 23.14 -16.26 -13.97
C GLY A 563 23.76 -16.25 -12.57
N THR A 564 23.72 -15.08 -11.92
CA THR A 564 24.43 -14.80 -10.67
C THR A 564 24.02 -15.72 -9.51
N ARG A 565 24.94 -15.92 -8.55
CA ARG A 565 24.66 -16.67 -7.32
C ARG A 565 23.79 -15.81 -6.38
N TYR A 566 22.61 -16.30 -6.05
CA TYR A 566 21.68 -15.61 -5.16
C TYR A 566 22.29 -15.28 -3.79
N ARG A 567 22.35 -13.98 -3.45
CA ARG A 567 22.77 -13.46 -2.14
C ARG A 567 21.53 -13.17 -1.27
N PRO A 568 21.41 -13.73 -0.05
CA PRO A 568 20.23 -13.52 0.81
C PRO A 568 19.86 -12.05 1.06
N PHE A 569 18.56 -11.77 1.06
CA PHE A 569 17.92 -10.45 1.26
C PHE A 569 18.20 -9.40 0.17
N THR A 570 19.46 -9.17 -0.21
CA THR A 570 19.85 -8.15 -1.18
C THR A 570 19.72 -8.62 -2.63
N GLY A 571 19.95 -9.90 -2.91
CA GLY A 571 20.42 -10.30 -4.23
C GLY A 571 21.67 -9.49 -4.59
N ASP A 572 21.76 -9.09 -5.85
CA ASP A 572 22.87 -8.33 -6.41
C ASP A 572 22.74 -6.81 -6.19
N VAL A 573 21.73 -6.32 -5.44
CA VAL A 573 21.47 -4.87 -5.24
C VAL A 573 22.71 -4.11 -4.71
N ARG A 574 23.47 -4.69 -3.76
CA ARG A 574 24.71 -4.07 -3.26
C ARG A 574 25.81 -4.03 -4.32
N GLU A 575 25.90 -5.07 -5.14
CA GLU A 575 26.85 -5.14 -6.27
C GLU A 575 26.50 -4.10 -7.33
N ASN A 576 25.22 -4.00 -7.69
CA ASN A 576 24.72 -2.99 -8.60
C ASN A 576 25.03 -1.56 -8.12
N VAL A 577 24.82 -1.26 -6.83
CA VAL A 577 25.14 0.06 -6.25
C VAL A 577 26.64 0.34 -6.27
N ARG A 578 27.48 -0.67 -5.97
CA ARG A 578 28.95 -0.55 -6.07
C ARG A 578 29.38 -0.27 -7.51
N LEU A 579 29.02 -1.14 -8.44
CA LEU A 579 29.37 -1.03 -9.86
C LEU A 579 28.84 0.27 -10.49
N ASN A 580 27.64 0.74 -10.11
CA ASN A 580 27.13 2.04 -10.56
C ASN A 580 27.95 3.21 -9.99
N ARG A 581 28.40 3.14 -8.73
CA ARG A 581 29.29 4.18 -8.17
C ARG A 581 30.64 4.19 -8.88
N GLU A 582 31.23 3.01 -9.10
CA GLU A 582 32.51 2.84 -9.80
C GLU A 582 32.43 3.28 -11.27
N ALA A 583 31.34 2.99 -11.98
CA ALA A 583 31.12 3.44 -13.35
C ALA A 583 30.97 4.97 -13.45
N ARG A 584 30.20 5.57 -12.54
CA ARG A 584 29.94 7.03 -12.52
C ARG A 584 31.21 7.88 -12.42
N THR A 585 32.29 7.39 -11.81
CA THR A 585 33.57 8.13 -11.70
C THR A 585 34.43 8.13 -12.95
N LYS A 586 34.07 7.36 -13.99
CA LYS A 586 34.85 7.24 -15.24
C LYS A 586 34.04 7.78 -16.43
N PRO A 587 34.35 8.99 -16.95
CA PRO A 587 33.70 9.49 -18.16
C PRO A 587 34.05 8.61 -19.37
N LEU A 588 33.24 8.70 -20.42
CA LEU A 588 33.51 8.08 -21.71
C LEU A 588 34.29 9.05 -22.61
N PRO A 589 35.03 8.55 -23.62
CA PRO A 589 35.52 9.40 -24.70
C PRO A 589 34.37 10.12 -25.43
N LEU A 590 34.64 11.28 -25.99
CA LEU A 590 33.74 11.95 -26.93
C LEU A 590 33.50 11.04 -28.15
N GLY A 591 32.28 11.05 -28.71
CA GLY A 591 31.87 10.15 -29.80
C GLY A 591 31.68 8.67 -29.42
N CYS A 592 31.86 8.29 -28.14
CA CYS A 592 31.68 6.89 -27.72
C CYS A 592 30.24 6.57 -27.31
N HIS A 593 29.48 5.94 -28.20
CA HIS A 593 28.09 5.53 -27.94
C HIS A 593 27.93 4.14 -27.29
N ASP A 594 29.00 3.37 -26.99
CA ASP A 594 28.88 2.18 -26.13
C ASP A 594 28.71 2.57 -24.66
N ILE A 595 27.51 3.06 -24.34
CA ILE A 595 27.17 3.54 -23.00
C ILE A 595 26.77 2.39 -22.06
N ILE A 596 26.49 1.18 -22.59
CA ILE A 596 25.97 0.03 -21.84
C ILE A 596 26.83 -0.36 -20.63
N PRO A 597 28.17 -0.46 -20.73
CA PRO A 597 29.04 -0.74 -19.59
C PRO A 597 28.95 0.30 -18.48
N ARG A 598 28.64 1.56 -18.81
CA ARG A 598 28.54 2.67 -17.84
C ARG A 598 27.14 2.76 -17.21
N VAL A 599 26.07 2.59 -18.00
CA VAL A 599 24.67 2.79 -17.53
C VAL A 599 24.07 1.54 -16.88
N LEU A 600 24.47 0.33 -17.30
CA LEU A 600 23.98 -0.94 -16.73
C LEU A 600 25.11 -1.95 -16.42
N PRO A 601 26.19 -1.55 -15.71
CA PRO A 601 27.39 -2.37 -15.51
C PRO A 601 27.12 -3.77 -14.95
N MET A 602 26.15 -3.91 -14.02
CA MET A 602 25.76 -5.22 -13.47
C MET A 602 25.17 -6.14 -14.54
N LEU A 603 24.30 -5.64 -15.42
CA LEU A 603 23.69 -6.47 -16.46
C LEU A 603 24.69 -6.74 -17.58
N HIS A 604 25.52 -5.75 -17.94
CA HIS A 604 26.58 -5.89 -18.93
C HIS A 604 27.56 -7.01 -18.55
N ASN A 605 28.11 -6.97 -17.34
CA ASN A 605 29.06 -7.99 -16.88
C ASN A 605 28.41 -9.38 -16.82
N VAL A 606 27.16 -9.47 -16.36
CA VAL A 606 26.44 -10.76 -16.30
C VAL A 606 26.15 -11.31 -17.69
N VAL A 607 25.77 -10.49 -18.67
CA VAL A 607 25.62 -10.89 -20.07
C VAL A 607 26.96 -11.37 -20.65
N LYS A 608 28.06 -10.65 -20.39
CA LYS A 608 29.41 -11.03 -20.86
C LYS A 608 29.92 -12.34 -20.25
N GLU A 609 29.63 -12.60 -18.98
CA GLU A 609 30.03 -13.83 -18.27
C GLU A 609 29.11 -15.04 -18.54
N ASN A 610 27.80 -14.82 -18.71
CA ASN A 610 26.78 -15.87 -18.67
C ASN A 610 26.02 -16.05 -20.00
N GLY A 611 26.21 -15.15 -20.97
CA GLY A 611 25.44 -15.06 -22.20
C GLY A 611 24.20 -14.15 -22.06
N ALA A 612 23.69 -13.68 -23.19
CA ALA A 612 22.58 -12.72 -23.25
C ALA A 612 21.29 -13.23 -22.57
N LEU A 613 21.01 -14.53 -22.65
CA LEU A 613 19.88 -15.19 -21.99
C LEU A 613 20.29 -15.69 -20.59
N SER A 614 20.47 -14.76 -19.66
CA SER A 614 20.90 -15.02 -18.28
C SER A 614 20.03 -14.31 -17.23
N PHE A 615 20.31 -14.51 -15.94
CA PHE A 615 19.54 -13.89 -14.86
C PHE A 615 20.36 -13.30 -13.71
N THR A 616 19.78 -12.28 -13.07
CA THR A 616 20.28 -11.59 -11.86
C THR A 616 19.26 -11.64 -10.73
N TRP A 617 19.67 -11.30 -9.50
CA TRP A 617 18.79 -11.30 -8.32
C TRP A 617 18.55 -9.89 -7.81
N PHE A 618 17.28 -9.48 -7.71
CA PHE A 618 16.92 -8.20 -7.09
C PHE A 618 16.12 -8.45 -5.82
N GLY A 619 16.83 -8.49 -4.68
CA GLY A 619 16.38 -9.30 -3.55
C GLY A 619 16.18 -10.77 -3.98
N PRO A 620 15.20 -11.47 -3.42
CA PRO A 620 14.88 -12.86 -3.78
C PRO A 620 13.97 -13.03 -5.01
N VAL A 621 13.83 -12.01 -5.86
CA VAL A 621 13.13 -12.14 -7.14
C VAL A 621 14.18 -12.22 -8.25
N PRO A 622 14.24 -13.32 -9.01
CA PRO A 622 15.13 -13.40 -10.16
C PRO A 622 14.59 -12.50 -11.28
N ARG A 623 15.50 -11.80 -11.93
CA ARG A 623 15.31 -11.00 -13.13
C ARG A 623 15.99 -11.73 -14.29
N VAL A 624 15.21 -12.41 -15.12
CA VAL A 624 15.72 -13.03 -16.36
C VAL A 624 15.76 -11.96 -17.44
N ILE A 625 16.89 -11.86 -18.15
CA ILE A 625 17.07 -11.03 -19.32
C ILE A 625 16.49 -11.79 -20.53
N ILE A 626 15.60 -11.16 -21.30
CA ILE A 626 15.05 -11.70 -22.54
C ILE A 626 15.67 -10.90 -23.70
N PRO A 627 16.74 -11.39 -24.34
CA PRO A 627 17.45 -10.66 -25.39
C PRO A 627 16.79 -10.79 -26.77
N ASP A 628 16.03 -11.86 -27.01
CA ASP A 628 15.38 -12.13 -28.29
C ASP A 628 14.22 -11.14 -28.55
N PRO A 629 14.25 -10.35 -29.65
CA PRO A 629 13.17 -9.43 -30.03
C PRO A 629 11.81 -10.12 -30.23
N GLU A 630 11.77 -11.38 -30.65
CA GLU A 630 10.50 -12.10 -30.85
C GLU A 630 9.86 -12.50 -29.52
N SER A 631 10.64 -13.02 -28.58
CA SER A 631 10.20 -13.24 -27.19
C SER A 631 9.78 -11.93 -26.51
N VAL A 632 10.45 -10.81 -26.79
CA VAL A 632 10.01 -9.48 -26.35
C VAL A 632 8.65 -9.13 -26.98
N ARG A 633 8.46 -9.34 -28.28
CA ARG A 633 7.21 -9.11 -29.01
C ARG A 633 6.06 -9.94 -28.45
N GLU A 634 6.27 -11.21 -28.13
CA GLU A 634 5.26 -12.08 -27.52
C GLU A 634 4.83 -11.57 -26.13
N VAL A 635 5.80 -11.25 -25.27
CA VAL A 635 5.56 -10.73 -23.91
C VAL A 635 4.82 -9.38 -23.93
N LEU A 636 5.14 -8.50 -24.88
CA LEU A 636 4.47 -7.20 -25.03
C LEU A 636 3.06 -7.32 -25.64
N SER A 637 2.84 -8.28 -26.53
CA SER A 637 1.57 -8.46 -27.26
C SER A 637 0.48 -9.20 -26.47
N ASN A 638 0.77 -9.65 -25.25
CA ASN A 638 -0.10 -10.53 -24.46
C ASN A 638 -1.43 -9.87 -24.00
N LYS A 639 -2.48 -10.02 -24.82
CA LYS A 639 -3.84 -9.48 -24.55
C LYS A 639 -4.51 -10.07 -23.30
N PHE A 640 -4.11 -11.25 -22.86
CA PHE A 640 -4.72 -11.98 -21.72
C PHE A 640 -4.18 -11.57 -20.34
N GLY A 641 -3.18 -10.68 -20.26
CA GLY A 641 -2.63 -10.21 -18.99
C GLY A 641 -1.84 -11.26 -18.21
N HIS A 642 -1.39 -12.35 -18.87
CA HIS A 642 -0.59 -13.39 -18.24
C HIS A 642 0.80 -12.88 -17.79
N PHE A 643 1.37 -11.95 -18.57
CA PHE A 643 2.58 -11.19 -18.25
C PHE A 643 2.21 -9.78 -17.74
N GLY A 644 1.79 -9.67 -16.49
CA GLY A 644 1.57 -8.35 -15.86
C GLY A 644 2.88 -7.61 -15.60
N LYS A 645 2.84 -6.33 -15.24
CA LYS A 645 4.01 -5.62 -14.72
C LYS A 645 4.46 -6.22 -13.38
N SER A 646 5.75 -6.11 -13.09
CA SER A 646 6.26 -6.33 -11.73
C SER A 646 5.49 -5.45 -10.75
N ARG A 647 5.17 -5.97 -9.54
CA ARG A 647 4.36 -5.24 -8.54
C ARG A 647 5.10 -3.98 -8.09
N SER A 648 4.69 -2.82 -8.63
CA SER A 648 5.30 -1.51 -8.33
C SER A 648 5.37 -1.28 -6.82
N SER A 649 6.53 -0.81 -6.34
CA SER A 649 6.72 -0.52 -4.92
C SER A 649 5.76 0.56 -4.44
N ARG A 650 5.48 0.62 -3.13
CA ARG A 650 4.67 1.70 -2.56
C ARG A 650 5.30 3.08 -2.77
N ALA A 651 6.62 3.12 -2.86
CA ALA A 651 7.39 4.30 -3.22
C ALA A 651 7.08 4.74 -4.65
N PHE A 652 7.29 3.86 -5.65
CA PHE A 652 7.08 4.18 -7.08
C PHE A 652 5.64 4.61 -7.41
N LYS A 653 4.66 4.26 -6.56
CA LYS A 653 3.27 4.72 -6.66
C LYS A 653 3.04 6.17 -6.25
N LEU A 654 3.98 6.83 -5.57
CA LEU A 654 3.92 8.28 -5.33
C LEU A 654 4.21 9.08 -6.60
N LEU A 655 5.06 8.58 -7.50
CA LEU A 655 5.37 9.29 -8.75
C LEU A 655 4.10 9.45 -9.60
N ALA A 656 3.44 8.33 -9.92
CA ALA A 656 2.04 8.29 -10.37
C ALA A 656 1.43 6.90 -10.15
N ASN A 657 0.24 6.81 -9.54
CA ASN A 657 -0.54 5.57 -9.43
C ASN A 657 -1.70 5.58 -10.44
N ALA A 658 -1.31 5.56 -11.71
CA ALA A 658 -2.13 5.89 -12.89
C ALA A 658 -2.09 4.78 -13.96
N LEU A 659 -2.52 5.06 -15.21
CA LEU A 659 -2.53 4.15 -16.37
C LEU A 659 -1.26 3.30 -16.48
N ALA A 660 -0.07 3.91 -16.35
CA ALA A 660 1.22 3.23 -16.43
C ALA A 660 1.45 2.17 -15.33
N ASN A 661 0.75 2.27 -14.20
CA ASN A 661 0.84 1.40 -13.02
C ASN A 661 -0.46 0.62 -12.75
N HIS A 662 -1.37 0.55 -13.72
CA HIS A 662 -2.64 -0.17 -13.63
C HIS A 662 -2.62 -1.53 -14.32
N GLU A 663 -3.49 -2.42 -13.84
CA GLU A 663 -3.64 -3.78 -14.35
C GLU A 663 -5.12 -4.19 -14.45
N GLY A 664 -5.38 -5.16 -15.33
CA GLY A 664 -6.71 -5.70 -15.59
C GLY A 664 -7.74 -4.64 -16.00
N GLU A 665 -8.97 -4.82 -15.52
CA GLU A 665 -10.13 -3.98 -15.79
C GLU A 665 -9.88 -2.47 -15.58
N LYS A 666 -9.18 -2.07 -14.50
CA LYS A 666 -8.89 -0.65 -14.25
C LYS A 666 -7.97 -0.07 -15.34
N TRP A 667 -6.99 -0.82 -15.82
CA TRP A 667 -6.15 -0.36 -16.92
C TRP A 667 -6.95 -0.23 -18.22
N ALA A 668 -7.73 -1.26 -18.59
CA ALA A 668 -8.47 -1.26 -19.85
C ALA A 668 -9.46 -0.09 -19.94
N ARG A 669 -10.17 0.19 -18.83
CA ARG A 669 -11.09 1.32 -18.69
C ARG A 669 -10.39 2.67 -18.81
N HIS A 670 -9.27 2.85 -18.09
CA HIS A 670 -8.49 4.09 -18.18
C HIS A 670 -7.92 4.29 -19.59
N ARG A 671 -7.37 3.24 -20.23
CA ARG A 671 -6.81 3.35 -21.59
C ARG A 671 -7.88 3.75 -22.61
N ARG A 672 -9.10 3.23 -22.50
CA ARG A 672 -10.23 3.60 -23.37
C ARG A 672 -10.57 5.09 -23.27
N ILE A 673 -10.67 5.63 -22.06
CA ILE A 673 -11.04 7.04 -21.84
C ILE A 673 -9.90 8.00 -22.22
N LEU A 674 -8.64 7.60 -22.02
CA LEU A 674 -7.49 8.46 -22.29
C LEU A 674 -7.09 8.46 -23.78
N ASN A 675 -7.25 7.35 -24.50
CA ASN A 675 -6.83 7.22 -25.92
C ASN A 675 -7.31 8.37 -26.82
N PRO A 676 -8.61 8.77 -26.85
CA PRO A 676 -9.11 9.80 -27.74
C PRO A 676 -8.43 11.17 -27.61
N ALA A 677 -7.89 11.49 -26.42
CA ALA A 677 -7.20 12.75 -26.16
C ALA A 677 -5.80 12.81 -26.81
N PHE A 678 -5.21 11.66 -27.14
CA PHE A 678 -3.91 11.52 -27.81
C PHE A 678 -4.03 11.13 -29.30
N HIS A 679 -5.22 11.18 -29.89
CA HIS A 679 -5.37 11.03 -31.34
C HIS A 679 -4.75 12.22 -32.07
N GLN A 680 -4.16 11.99 -33.24
CA GLN A 680 -3.39 12.99 -33.99
C GLN A 680 -4.18 14.28 -34.26
N GLU A 681 -5.48 14.19 -34.57
CA GLU A 681 -6.40 15.33 -34.75
C GLU A 681 -6.56 16.22 -33.51
N LYS A 682 -6.42 15.66 -32.31
CA LYS A 682 -6.47 16.42 -31.05
C LYS A 682 -5.12 17.06 -30.77
N ILE A 683 -4.04 16.32 -31.00
CA ILE A 683 -2.67 16.84 -30.88
C ILE A 683 -2.45 17.99 -31.89
N LYS A 684 -2.98 17.93 -33.13
CA LYS A 684 -2.95 19.05 -34.11
C LYS A 684 -3.37 20.39 -33.49
N ARG A 685 -4.34 20.39 -32.57
CA ARG A 685 -4.88 21.61 -31.91
C ARG A 685 -3.97 22.19 -30.84
N MET A 686 -3.01 21.41 -30.32
CA MET A 686 -2.09 21.80 -29.25
C MET A 686 -0.80 22.46 -29.79
N LEU A 687 -0.52 22.32 -31.07
CA LEU A 687 0.74 22.74 -31.69
C LEU A 687 0.99 24.26 -31.74
N PRO A 688 -0.01 25.15 -31.84
CA PRO A 688 0.24 26.58 -31.66
C PRO A 688 0.90 26.86 -30.31
N VAL A 689 0.52 26.11 -29.26
CA VAL A 689 1.13 26.21 -27.93
C VAL A 689 2.54 25.64 -27.92
N PHE A 690 2.80 24.49 -28.55
CA PHE A 690 4.16 23.93 -28.71
C PHE A 690 5.09 24.99 -29.33
N ALA A 691 4.70 25.54 -30.48
CA ALA A 691 5.50 26.55 -31.19
C ALA A 691 5.69 27.83 -30.37
N THR A 692 4.69 28.28 -29.61
CA THR A 692 4.86 29.43 -28.70
C THR A 692 5.84 29.10 -27.57
N CYS A 693 5.79 27.93 -26.93
CA CYS A 693 6.77 27.55 -25.92
C CYS A 693 8.20 27.47 -26.48
N CYS A 694 8.36 26.99 -27.72
CA CYS A 694 9.65 26.94 -28.39
C CYS A 694 10.19 28.35 -28.66
N ILE A 695 9.35 29.24 -29.23
CA ILE A 695 9.70 30.66 -29.44
C ILE A 695 10.01 31.36 -28.10
N ASP A 696 9.25 31.11 -27.04
CA ASP A 696 9.53 31.65 -25.70
C ASP A 696 10.89 31.19 -25.14
N MET A 697 11.46 30.08 -25.62
CA MET A 697 12.81 29.60 -25.27
C MET A 697 13.88 30.24 -26.17
N ILE A 698 13.69 30.19 -27.49
CA ILE A 698 14.58 30.86 -28.46
C ILE A 698 14.78 32.33 -28.09
N ASN A 699 13.69 33.05 -27.77
CA ASN A 699 13.75 34.45 -27.36
C ASN A 699 14.58 34.64 -26.07
N ARG A 700 14.64 33.67 -25.15
CA ARG A 700 15.54 33.78 -23.98
C ARG A 700 17.00 33.64 -24.39
N TRP A 701 17.30 32.67 -25.26
CA TRP A 701 18.66 32.39 -25.73
C TRP A 701 19.20 33.58 -26.55
N GLU A 702 18.41 34.10 -27.51
CA GLU A 702 18.73 35.33 -28.25
C GLU A 702 19.00 36.51 -27.28
N ASN A 703 18.15 36.74 -26.27
CA ASN A 703 18.37 37.82 -25.30
C ASN A 703 19.61 37.64 -24.40
N SER A 704 20.08 36.42 -24.17
CA SER A 704 21.34 36.15 -23.44
C SER A 704 22.61 36.29 -24.29
N MET A 705 22.50 36.32 -25.62
CA MET A 705 23.63 36.40 -26.55
C MET A 705 23.99 37.83 -26.98
N LEU A 706 23.11 38.81 -26.72
CA LEU A 706 23.20 40.21 -27.15
C LEU A 706 24.48 40.99 -26.74
N SER A 707 25.36 40.39 -25.93
CA SER A 707 26.64 40.99 -25.51
C SER A 707 27.89 40.41 -26.16
N GLU A 708 27.89 39.12 -26.54
CA GLU A 708 29.13 38.40 -26.90
C GLU A 708 29.02 37.46 -28.14
N GLY A 709 27.82 37.29 -28.74
CA GLY A 709 27.64 36.57 -30.00
C GLY A 709 27.54 35.04 -29.87
N SER A 710 28.44 34.41 -29.10
CA SER A 710 28.26 33.05 -28.58
C SER A 710 27.83 33.05 -27.11
N SER A 711 27.28 31.95 -26.62
CA SER A 711 26.97 31.78 -25.20
C SER A 711 26.98 30.31 -24.76
N GLU A 712 27.59 30.03 -23.61
CA GLU A 712 27.61 28.70 -22.99
C GLU A 712 26.32 28.43 -22.17
N ILE A 713 25.41 27.62 -22.71
CA ILE A 713 24.08 27.33 -22.14
C ILE A 713 23.98 25.87 -21.68
N ASP A 714 23.57 25.63 -20.42
CA ASP A 714 23.15 24.29 -19.99
C ASP A 714 21.76 23.97 -20.55
N VAL A 715 21.72 23.08 -21.55
CA VAL A 715 20.50 22.75 -22.29
C VAL A 715 19.56 21.80 -21.53
N TRP A 716 20.02 21.10 -20.48
CA TRP A 716 19.18 20.15 -19.76
C TRP A 716 18.05 20.84 -18.94
N PRO A 717 18.33 21.85 -18.10
CA PRO A 717 17.29 22.65 -17.44
C PRO A 717 16.37 23.35 -18.44
N GLU A 718 16.89 23.83 -19.57
CA GLU A 718 16.07 24.53 -20.57
C GLU A 718 15.13 23.59 -21.33
N PHE A 719 15.52 22.35 -21.63
CA PHE A 719 14.59 21.36 -22.18
C PHE A 719 13.60 20.82 -21.14
N GLN A 720 13.97 20.73 -19.86
CA GLN A 720 12.99 20.49 -18.79
C GLN A 720 12.00 21.65 -18.65
N ASN A 721 12.45 22.91 -18.73
CA ASN A 721 11.59 24.10 -18.72
C ASN A 721 10.67 24.14 -19.95
N LEU A 722 11.19 23.87 -21.16
CA LEU A 722 10.43 23.86 -22.41
C LEU A 722 9.31 22.83 -22.37
N THR A 723 9.66 21.56 -22.19
CA THR A 723 8.70 20.45 -22.20
C THR A 723 7.75 20.51 -21.00
N GLY A 724 8.22 21.04 -19.88
CA GLY A 724 7.42 21.38 -18.70
C GLY A 724 6.37 22.45 -18.98
N ASP A 725 6.73 23.55 -19.66
CA ASP A 725 5.78 24.59 -20.08
C ASP A 725 4.83 24.10 -21.18
N VAL A 726 5.31 23.30 -22.14
CA VAL A 726 4.48 22.65 -23.18
C VAL A 726 3.40 21.80 -22.52
N ILE A 727 3.75 20.79 -21.72
CA ILE A 727 2.74 19.92 -21.09
C ILE A 727 1.83 20.70 -20.13
N SER A 728 2.38 21.71 -19.42
CA SER A 728 1.58 22.58 -18.54
C SER A 728 0.50 23.34 -19.32
N ARG A 729 0.87 24.03 -20.40
CA ARG A 729 -0.07 24.83 -21.20
C ARG A 729 -1.02 23.96 -22.01
N THR A 730 -0.57 22.83 -22.59
CA THR A 730 -1.45 21.98 -23.43
C THR A 730 -2.33 21.01 -22.66
N ALA A 731 -2.03 20.73 -21.38
CA ALA A 731 -2.91 19.95 -20.53
C ALA A 731 -3.78 20.79 -19.59
N PHE A 732 -3.36 22.01 -19.19
CA PHE A 732 -4.04 22.80 -18.15
C PHE A 732 -4.25 24.30 -18.48
N GLY A 733 -3.91 24.72 -19.70
CA GLY A 733 -4.16 26.06 -20.22
C GLY A 733 -3.49 27.17 -19.41
N SER A 734 -4.29 28.10 -18.90
CA SER A 734 -3.84 29.30 -18.20
C SER A 734 -3.15 29.06 -16.85
N ASN A 735 -3.19 27.84 -16.29
CA ASN A 735 -2.61 27.53 -14.98
C ASN A 735 -1.13 27.08 -15.08
N TYR A 736 -0.40 27.44 -16.14
CA TYR A 736 0.92 26.87 -16.43
C TYR A 736 1.98 27.10 -15.33
N GLN A 737 1.92 28.23 -14.61
CA GLN A 737 2.80 28.50 -13.47
C GLN A 737 2.56 27.54 -12.29
N GLU A 738 1.31 27.12 -12.05
CA GLU A 738 0.99 26.07 -11.08
C GLU A 738 1.54 24.71 -11.55
N GLY A 739 1.60 24.49 -12.87
CA GLY A 739 2.23 23.33 -13.51
C GLY A 739 3.75 23.26 -13.32
N ARG A 740 4.47 24.37 -13.53
CA ARG A 740 5.92 24.44 -13.33
C ARG A 740 6.34 24.09 -11.89
N ARG A 741 5.49 24.38 -10.89
CA ARG A 741 5.71 23.93 -9.51
C ARG A 741 5.52 22.41 -9.33
N ILE A 742 4.56 21.81 -10.03
CA ILE A 742 4.36 20.34 -10.02
C ILE A 742 5.57 19.62 -10.61
N PHE A 743 6.19 20.14 -11.67
CA PHE A 743 7.44 19.63 -12.25
C PHE A 743 8.54 19.51 -11.19
N GLN A 744 8.96 20.63 -10.58
CA GLN A 744 10.07 20.67 -9.60
C GLN A 744 9.91 19.61 -8.49
N LEU A 745 8.67 19.46 -8.03
CA LEU A 745 8.27 18.50 -7.02
C LEU A 745 8.36 17.04 -7.53
N GLN A 746 7.99 16.75 -8.77
CA GLN A 746 8.14 15.41 -9.36
C GLN A 746 9.60 15.05 -9.68
N GLY A 747 10.45 16.02 -10.02
CA GLY A 747 11.90 15.85 -10.15
C GLY A 747 12.54 15.36 -8.85
N GLU A 748 12.40 16.13 -7.76
CA GLU A 748 12.94 15.73 -6.45
C GLU A 748 12.37 14.37 -6.01
N LEU A 749 11.09 14.10 -6.30
CA LEU A 749 10.47 12.80 -6.00
C LEU A 749 11.16 11.65 -6.74
N ALA A 750 11.55 11.81 -8.01
CA ALA A 750 12.19 10.76 -8.80
C ALA A 750 13.56 10.36 -8.22
N GLU A 751 14.42 11.33 -7.89
CA GLU A 751 15.71 11.08 -7.22
C GLU A 751 15.53 10.34 -5.90
N ARG A 752 14.65 10.87 -5.04
CA ARG A 752 14.36 10.37 -3.68
C ARG A 752 13.87 8.93 -3.71
N LEU A 753 13.12 8.55 -4.75
CA LEU A 753 12.69 7.18 -5.01
C LEU A 753 13.86 6.25 -5.35
N ILE A 754 14.87 6.71 -6.10
CA ILE A 754 16.05 5.90 -6.44
C ILE A 754 17.00 5.76 -5.26
N GLN A 755 17.20 6.83 -4.50
CA GLN A 755 17.88 6.78 -3.20
C GLN A 755 17.21 5.72 -2.29
N SER A 756 15.88 5.53 -2.38
CA SER A 756 15.18 4.42 -1.71
C SER A 756 15.52 3.04 -2.30
N PHE A 757 15.53 2.88 -3.63
CA PHE A 757 15.84 1.61 -4.31
C PHE A 757 17.30 1.15 -4.18
N GLN A 758 18.24 2.06 -3.90
CA GLN A 758 19.65 1.75 -3.62
C GLN A 758 19.86 1.17 -2.21
N THR A 759 18.87 1.30 -1.30
CA THR A 759 18.95 0.68 0.04
C THR A 759 18.64 -0.84 -0.01
N THR A 760 19.03 -1.56 1.04
CA THR A 760 18.73 -3.01 1.14
C THR A 760 17.21 -3.22 1.15
N PHE A 761 16.70 -4.12 0.31
CA PHE A 761 15.26 -4.43 0.24
C PHE A 761 14.80 -5.14 1.51
N ILE A 762 14.48 -4.35 2.54
CA ILE A 762 13.79 -4.75 3.76
C ILE A 762 12.31 -4.41 3.55
N PRO A 763 11.47 -5.32 3.05
CA PRO A 763 10.07 -5.00 2.80
C PRO A 763 9.37 -4.53 4.10
N GLY A 764 8.71 -3.38 4.02
CA GLY A 764 8.25 -2.63 5.20
C GLY A 764 9.09 -1.41 5.58
N TYR A 765 10.32 -1.27 5.06
CA TYR A 765 11.17 -0.06 5.22
C TYR A 765 10.44 1.24 4.84
N TRP A 766 9.54 1.17 3.86
CA TRP A 766 8.63 2.26 3.46
C TRP A 766 7.76 2.84 4.60
N PHE A 767 7.46 2.05 5.63
CA PHE A 767 6.70 2.51 6.79
C PHE A 767 7.55 3.31 7.78
N LEU A 768 8.87 3.12 7.80
CA LEU A 768 9.78 3.83 8.71
C LEU A 768 9.80 5.34 8.36
N PRO A 769 9.74 6.24 9.35
CA PRO A 769 9.65 7.69 9.14
C PRO A 769 11.03 8.33 8.90
N THR A 770 11.82 7.77 7.97
CA THR A 770 13.15 8.30 7.57
C THR A 770 13.02 9.68 6.91
N LYS A 771 14.07 10.51 6.93
CA LYS A 771 14.07 11.84 6.29
C LYS A 771 13.59 11.78 4.83
N ASN A 772 14.09 10.82 4.07
CA ASN A 772 13.66 10.55 2.69
C ASN A 772 12.16 10.15 2.61
N ASN A 773 11.70 9.20 3.44
CA ASN A 773 10.31 8.76 3.46
C ASN A 773 9.31 9.82 3.96
N ARG A 774 9.76 10.85 4.69
CA ARG A 774 8.95 12.03 5.05
C ARG A 774 8.84 12.99 3.86
N ARG A 775 9.98 13.43 3.32
CA ARG A 775 10.05 14.38 2.19
C ARG A 775 9.25 13.93 0.97
N MET A 776 9.36 12.65 0.57
CA MET A 776 8.56 12.10 -0.53
C MET A 776 7.04 12.17 -0.32
N ARG A 777 6.55 12.16 0.95
CA ARG A 777 5.12 12.27 1.27
C ARG A 777 4.65 13.73 1.30
N GLU A 778 5.48 14.64 1.80
CA GLU A 778 5.24 16.09 1.75
C GLU A 778 5.05 16.53 0.29
N ILE A 779 5.96 16.10 -0.58
CA ILE A 779 5.93 16.34 -2.03
C ILE A 779 4.63 15.80 -2.68
N ASP A 780 4.24 14.54 -2.44
CA ASP A 780 3.01 13.96 -3.00
C ASP A 780 1.75 14.70 -2.51
N LEU A 781 1.74 15.21 -1.27
CA LEU A 781 0.65 16.04 -0.74
C LEU A 781 0.60 17.42 -1.41
N GLU A 782 1.75 18.07 -1.63
CA GLU A 782 1.85 19.37 -2.31
C GLU A 782 1.37 19.27 -3.77
N ILE A 783 1.85 18.28 -4.52
CA ILE A 783 1.40 17.98 -5.91
C ILE A 783 -0.11 17.73 -5.96
N ARG A 784 -0.65 16.88 -5.07
CA ARG A 784 -2.11 16.61 -5.01
C ARG A 784 -2.92 17.86 -4.68
N LYS A 785 -2.41 18.76 -3.83
CA LYS A 785 -3.07 20.02 -3.48
C LYS A 785 -3.21 20.92 -4.71
N ILE A 786 -2.12 21.13 -5.46
CA ILE A 786 -2.11 21.97 -6.67
C ILE A 786 -3.03 21.38 -7.74
N LEU A 787 -2.87 20.09 -8.10
CA LEU A 787 -3.69 19.44 -9.12
C LEU A 787 -5.18 19.42 -8.79
N ARG A 788 -5.55 19.22 -7.52
CA ARG A 788 -6.96 19.29 -7.08
C ARG A 788 -7.52 20.71 -7.19
N GLY A 789 -6.67 21.74 -7.03
CA GLY A 789 -7.02 23.13 -7.33
C GLY A 789 -7.33 23.33 -8.82
N ILE A 790 -6.39 22.96 -9.70
CA ILE A 790 -6.54 23.09 -11.16
C ILE A 790 -7.80 22.36 -11.67
N ILE A 791 -7.97 21.09 -11.30
CA ILE A 791 -9.14 20.29 -11.71
C ILE A 791 -10.44 20.87 -11.12
N GLY A 792 -10.40 21.41 -9.89
CA GLY A 792 -11.54 22.06 -9.25
C GLY A 792 -11.95 23.41 -9.88
N LYS A 793 -10.99 24.17 -10.44
CA LYS A 793 -11.28 25.33 -11.30
C LYS A 793 -11.98 24.87 -12.58
N ARG A 794 -11.43 23.84 -13.25
CA ARG A 794 -11.88 23.37 -14.56
C ARG A 794 -13.27 22.72 -14.56
N ASP A 795 -13.58 21.92 -13.54
CA ASP A 795 -14.89 21.30 -13.34
C ASP A 795 -16.02 22.33 -13.12
N LYS A 796 -15.71 23.50 -12.55
CA LYS A 796 -16.67 24.62 -12.44
C LYS A 796 -16.91 25.30 -13.79
N ALA A 797 -15.84 25.70 -14.48
CA ALA A 797 -15.93 26.34 -15.80
C ALA A 797 -16.77 25.49 -16.79
N PHE A 798 -16.51 24.19 -16.84
CA PHE A 798 -17.26 23.26 -17.69
C PHE A 798 -18.76 23.19 -17.33
N LYS A 799 -19.11 23.28 -16.03
CA LYS A 799 -20.52 23.29 -15.57
C LYS A 799 -21.24 24.61 -15.85
N ASN A 800 -20.49 25.71 -16.00
CA ASN A 800 -21.03 27.01 -16.40
C ASN A 800 -21.32 27.10 -17.91
N GLY A 801 -20.95 26.09 -18.71
CA GLY A 801 -21.08 26.12 -20.17
C GLY A 801 -19.97 26.86 -20.91
N GLU A 802 -18.86 27.18 -20.22
CA GLU A 802 -17.69 27.81 -20.84
C GLU A 802 -17.05 26.87 -21.87
N SER A 803 -16.61 27.41 -23.01
CA SER A 803 -16.13 26.61 -24.15
C SER A 803 -14.91 25.76 -23.79
N ASN A 804 -14.91 24.49 -24.16
CA ASN A 804 -13.79 23.58 -23.87
C ASN A 804 -12.55 23.96 -24.70
N ASN A 805 -11.49 24.51 -24.08
CA ASN A 805 -10.30 25.06 -24.77
C ASN A 805 -9.42 24.02 -25.51
N GLY A 806 -9.90 22.78 -25.68
CA GLY A 806 -9.18 21.73 -26.43
C GLY A 806 -7.97 21.11 -25.73
N ASP A 807 -7.65 21.54 -24.50
CA ASP A 807 -6.55 20.99 -23.69
C ASP A 807 -6.81 19.56 -23.20
N LEU A 808 -5.72 18.87 -22.84
CA LEU A 808 -5.75 17.46 -22.47
C LEU A 808 -6.66 17.16 -21.27
N LEU A 809 -6.73 18.06 -20.26
CA LEU A 809 -7.66 17.91 -19.14
C LEU A 809 -9.12 18.12 -19.57
N GLY A 810 -9.40 19.10 -20.44
CA GLY A 810 -10.72 19.32 -21.01
C GLY A 810 -11.23 18.10 -21.80
N LEU A 811 -10.37 17.52 -22.65
CA LEU A 811 -10.67 16.30 -23.40
C LEU A 811 -10.83 15.06 -22.49
N LEU A 812 -10.04 14.96 -21.42
CA LEU A 812 -10.15 13.92 -20.39
C LEU A 812 -11.49 13.99 -19.67
N ILE A 813 -11.90 15.18 -19.19
CA ILE A 813 -13.20 15.38 -18.52
C ILE A 813 -14.35 15.04 -19.48
N GLU A 814 -14.31 15.54 -20.72
CA GLU A 814 -15.31 15.27 -21.76
C GLU A 814 -15.45 13.76 -22.05
N SER A 815 -14.34 13.05 -22.27
CA SER A 815 -14.38 11.62 -22.54
C SER A 815 -14.75 10.79 -21.31
N ASN A 816 -14.40 11.25 -20.10
CA ASN A 816 -14.79 10.59 -18.85
C ASN A 816 -16.30 10.71 -18.59
N MET A 817 -16.90 11.87 -18.87
CA MET A 817 -18.35 12.05 -18.78
C MET A 817 -19.08 11.14 -19.78
N ARG A 818 -18.65 11.09 -21.05
CA ARG A 818 -19.23 10.19 -22.07
C ARG A 818 -19.19 8.71 -21.68
N GLU A 819 -18.05 8.21 -21.21
CA GLU A 819 -17.92 6.81 -20.76
C GLU A 819 -18.71 6.53 -19.47
N SER A 820 -18.87 7.53 -18.59
CA SER A 820 -19.65 7.36 -17.35
C SER A 820 -21.14 7.19 -17.60
N ASN A 821 -21.68 7.88 -18.61
CA ASN A 821 -23.10 7.89 -19.01
C ASN A 821 -24.10 8.00 -17.82
N GLY A 822 -23.72 8.72 -16.76
CA GLY A 822 -24.50 8.90 -15.53
C GLY A 822 -24.14 7.98 -14.35
N ASP A 823 -23.36 6.90 -14.53
CA ASP A 823 -22.85 6.07 -13.42
C ASP A 823 -21.36 6.33 -13.14
N VAL A 824 -21.07 6.91 -11.97
CA VAL A 824 -19.73 7.18 -11.46
C VAL A 824 -18.88 5.89 -11.32
N LYS A 825 -19.49 4.71 -11.27
CA LYS A 825 -18.78 3.41 -11.27
C LYS A 825 -18.13 3.09 -12.62
N LEU A 826 -18.65 3.62 -13.73
CA LEU A 826 -18.09 3.43 -15.07
C LEU A 826 -16.96 4.43 -15.37
N GLY A 827 -17.07 5.67 -14.86
CA GLY A 827 -16.02 6.70 -15.01
C GLY A 827 -14.78 6.54 -14.12
N MET A 828 -13.79 7.38 -14.39
CA MET A 828 -12.67 7.70 -13.49
C MET A 828 -13.09 8.74 -12.44
N THR A 829 -12.63 8.55 -11.20
CA THR A 829 -12.85 9.50 -10.10
C THR A 829 -11.91 10.71 -10.18
N THR A 830 -12.18 11.78 -9.43
CA THR A 830 -11.27 12.95 -9.36
C THR A 830 -9.86 12.58 -8.88
N GLU A 831 -9.73 11.61 -7.97
CA GLU A 831 -8.41 11.14 -7.51
C GLU A 831 -7.72 10.25 -8.56
N ASP A 832 -8.49 9.53 -9.38
CA ASP A 832 -7.94 8.86 -10.57
C ASP A 832 -7.42 9.89 -11.58
N MET A 833 -8.17 10.96 -11.86
CA MET A 833 -7.75 12.05 -12.74
C MET A 833 -6.50 12.77 -12.20
N ILE A 834 -6.39 13.00 -10.89
CA ILE A 834 -5.16 13.55 -10.28
C ILE A 834 -3.94 12.64 -10.55
N GLU A 835 -4.09 11.32 -10.43
CA GLU A 835 -2.97 10.40 -10.72
C GLU A 835 -2.65 10.35 -12.24
N GLU A 836 -3.64 10.37 -13.13
CA GLU A 836 -3.36 10.48 -14.58
C GLU A 836 -2.67 11.81 -14.94
N CYS A 837 -3.07 12.94 -14.33
CA CYS A 837 -2.38 14.22 -14.48
C CYS A 837 -0.93 14.15 -14.00
N LYS A 838 -0.65 13.51 -12.85
CA LYS A 838 0.72 13.26 -12.37
C LYS A 838 1.53 12.38 -13.33
N LEU A 839 0.88 11.43 -14.00
CA LEU A 839 1.53 10.62 -15.02
C LEU A 839 1.84 11.46 -16.27
N PHE A 840 0.93 12.33 -16.71
CA PHE A 840 1.13 13.16 -17.89
C PHE A 840 2.22 14.21 -17.71
N TYR A 841 2.27 14.90 -16.56
CA TYR A 841 3.38 15.80 -16.23
C TYR A 841 4.72 15.06 -16.29
N PHE A 842 4.92 14.04 -15.46
CA PHE A 842 6.19 13.32 -15.40
C PHE A 842 6.53 12.65 -16.73
N ALA A 843 5.62 11.92 -17.37
CA ALA A 843 5.96 11.15 -18.57
C ALA A 843 6.12 11.99 -19.84
N GLY A 844 5.39 13.11 -19.98
CA GLY A 844 5.56 14.01 -21.13
C GLY A 844 6.92 14.71 -21.07
N MET A 845 7.10 15.53 -20.04
CA MET A 845 8.30 16.33 -19.83
C MET A 845 9.58 15.48 -19.72
N GLU A 846 9.66 14.58 -18.74
CA GLU A 846 10.91 13.87 -18.38
C GLU A 846 11.42 12.93 -19.49
N THR A 847 10.58 12.56 -20.46
CA THR A 847 11.02 11.71 -21.58
C THR A 847 11.27 12.49 -22.87
N THR A 848 10.58 13.60 -23.11
CA THR A 848 10.91 14.49 -24.24
C THR A 848 12.15 15.35 -23.95
N SER A 849 12.36 15.82 -22.72
CA SER A 849 13.57 16.59 -22.37
C SER A 849 14.84 15.76 -22.58
N VAL A 850 14.83 14.50 -22.14
CA VAL A 850 15.92 13.53 -22.36
C VAL A 850 16.18 13.29 -23.83
N LEU A 851 15.13 13.13 -24.64
CA LEU A 851 15.29 12.98 -26.08
C LEU A 851 15.94 14.23 -26.70
N LEU A 852 15.50 15.42 -26.32
CA LEU A 852 16.05 16.68 -26.86
C LEU A 852 17.51 16.92 -26.44
N THR A 853 17.84 16.75 -25.16
CA THR A 853 19.23 16.89 -24.66
C THR A 853 20.18 15.91 -25.35
N TRP A 854 19.82 14.63 -25.48
CA TRP A 854 20.66 13.69 -26.24
C TRP A 854 20.67 13.97 -27.74
N THR A 855 19.63 14.61 -28.29
CA THR A 855 19.64 14.99 -29.71
C THR A 855 20.59 16.14 -29.98
N LEU A 856 20.65 17.17 -29.12
CA LEU A 856 21.64 18.22 -29.27
C LEU A 856 23.05 17.67 -29.05
N ILE A 857 23.34 17.03 -27.90
CA ILE A 857 24.66 16.44 -27.59
C ILE A 857 25.20 15.56 -28.73
N VAL A 858 24.35 14.74 -29.38
CA VAL A 858 24.76 13.90 -30.50
C VAL A 858 24.95 14.69 -31.80
N LEU A 859 24.13 15.70 -32.10
CA LEU A 859 24.35 16.60 -33.25
C LEU A 859 25.55 17.55 -33.05
N SER A 860 25.93 17.85 -31.81
CA SER A 860 27.17 18.53 -31.43
C SER A 860 28.41 17.63 -31.62
N MET A 861 28.24 16.31 -31.55
CA MET A 861 29.27 15.32 -31.94
C MET A 861 29.29 15.02 -33.44
N HIS A 862 28.23 15.36 -34.16
CA HIS A 862 28.02 15.07 -35.58
C HIS A 862 27.54 16.30 -36.37
N PRO A 863 28.40 17.32 -36.59
CA PRO A 863 28.03 18.53 -37.32
C PRO A 863 27.52 18.26 -38.74
N GLU A 864 27.97 17.18 -39.39
CA GLU A 864 27.48 16.74 -40.69
C GLU A 864 26.00 16.34 -40.68
N TRP A 865 25.49 15.89 -39.53
CA TRP A 865 24.06 15.64 -39.32
C TRP A 865 23.30 16.87 -38.81
N GLN A 866 23.98 17.77 -38.09
CA GLN A 866 23.42 19.07 -37.73
C GLN A 866 23.09 19.88 -38.99
N GLU A 867 24.02 19.96 -39.94
CA GLU A 867 23.81 20.74 -41.17
C GLU A 867 22.83 20.07 -42.14
N LYS A 868 22.89 18.74 -42.35
CA LYS A 868 21.84 18.01 -43.10
C LYS A 868 20.43 18.27 -42.54
N ALA A 869 20.29 18.38 -41.22
CA ALA A 869 19.01 18.72 -40.58
C ALA A 869 18.65 20.20 -40.73
N ARG A 870 19.65 21.10 -40.64
CA ARG A 870 19.52 22.54 -40.87
C ARG A 870 19.01 22.83 -42.28
N GLU A 871 19.65 22.24 -43.31
CA GLU A 871 19.23 22.32 -44.70
C GLU A 871 17.78 21.85 -44.87
N GLU A 872 17.40 20.69 -44.32
CA GLU A 872 16.02 20.20 -44.41
C GLU A 872 15.01 21.19 -43.80
N VAL A 873 15.34 21.75 -42.64
CA VAL A 873 14.51 22.72 -41.92
C VAL A 873 14.40 24.05 -42.68
N LEU A 874 15.52 24.62 -43.14
CA LEU A 874 15.53 25.89 -43.88
C LEU A 874 14.85 25.77 -45.24
N ASN A 875 14.99 24.65 -45.94
CA ASN A 875 14.28 24.39 -47.21
C ASN A 875 12.76 24.26 -47.04
N HIS A 876 12.27 23.80 -45.88
CA HIS A 876 10.83 23.70 -45.61
C HIS A 876 10.20 24.97 -44.99
N PHE A 877 10.96 25.75 -44.21
CA PHE A 877 10.42 26.85 -43.39
C PHE A 877 11.14 28.19 -43.51
N GLY A 878 12.36 28.24 -44.04
CA GLY A 878 13.26 29.38 -43.87
C GLY A 878 13.39 29.78 -42.39
N ARG A 879 13.27 31.09 -42.09
CA ARG A 879 13.17 31.63 -40.72
C ARG A 879 11.72 31.79 -40.20
N ALA A 880 10.71 31.25 -40.91
CA ALA A 880 9.28 31.38 -40.56
C ALA A 880 8.78 30.35 -39.52
N ARG A 881 7.66 30.62 -38.84
CA ARG A 881 7.12 29.75 -37.78
C ARG A 881 6.71 28.37 -38.32
N PRO A 882 7.22 27.24 -37.78
CA PRO A 882 6.92 25.91 -38.30
C PRO A 882 5.43 25.52 -38.24
N ASP A 883 4.90 25.01 -39.36
CA ASP A 883 3.54 24.46 -39.46
C ASP A 883 3.49 22.94 -39.27
N PHE A 884 2.32 22.39 -38.92
CA PHE A 884 2.19 20.97 -38.62
C PHE A 884 2.40 20.03 -39.80
N ASP A 885 1.76 20.29 -40.94
CA ASP A 885 1.69 19.31 -42.02
C ASP A 885 3.03 19.25 -42.79
N SER A 886 3.91 20.25 -42.62
CA SER A 886 5.33 20.21 -43.00
C SER A 886 6.25 19.63 -41.91
N VAL A 887 6.04 19.91 -40.62
CA VAL A 887 6.86 19.32 -39.52
C VAL A 887 6.80 17.79 -39.53
N ASN A 888 5.68 17.19 -39.97
CA ASN A 888 5.62 15.73 -40.18
C ASN A 888 6.50 15.23 -41.33
N ARG A 889 6.72 16.04 -42.38
CA ARG A 889 7.45 15.66 -43.60
C ARG A 889 8.97 15.65 -43.44
N LEU A 890 9.50 16.41 -42.47
CA LEU A 890 10.92 16.38 -42.10
C LEU A 890 11.40 14.93 -41.90
N LYS A 891 12.14 14.39 -42.88
CA LYS A 891 12.62 13.01 -42.92
C LYS A 891 13.94 12.89 -42.17
N ILE A 892 14.90 13.77 -42.45
CA ILE A 892 16.22 13.80 -41.79
C ILE A 892 16.05 14.00 -40.29
N VAL A 893 15.23 14.96 -39.86
CA VAL A 893 14.93 15.13 -38.42
C VAL A 893 14.23 13.90 -37.82
N THR A 894 13.41 13.17 -38.58
CA THR A 894 12.80 11.91 -38.09
C THR A 894 13.85 10.81 -37.91
N MET A 895 14.76 10.67 -38.87
CA MET A 895 15.84 9.67 -38.83
C MET A 895 16.78 9.92 -37.66
N ILE A 896 17.19 11.17 -37.44
CA ILE A 896 17.99 11.60 -36.29
C ILE A 896 17.30 11.25 -34.97
N LEU A 897 16.04 11.66 -34.78
CA LEU A 897 15.30 11.37 -33.56
C LEU A 897 15.09 9.86 -33.31
N TYR A 898 15.04 9.03 -34.36
CA TYR A 898 14.96 7.57 -34.21
C TYR A 898 16.30 6.92 -33.86
N GLU A 899 17.42 7.43 -34.39
CA GLU A 899 18.77 6.95 -34.05
C GLU A 899 19.17 7.40 -32.63
N VAL A 900 18.84 8.62 -32.22
CA VAL A 900 18.99 9.06 -30.82
C VAL A 900 18.10 8.21 -29.89
N LEU A 901 16.88 7.84 -30.31
CA LEU A 901 16.05 6.88 -29.56
C LEU A 901 16.55 5.42 -29.57
N ARG A 902 17.54 5.08 -30.41
CA ARG A 902 18.23 3.78 -30.40
C ARG A 902 19.43 3.80 -29.45
N LEU A 903 20.30 4.80 -29.58
CA LEU A 903 21.53 4.93 -28.78
C LEU A 903 21.25 5.42 -27.35
N TYR A 904 20.42 6.47 -27.21
CA TYR A 904 20.12 7.12 -25.94
C TYR A 904 18.61 7.10 -25.59
N PRO A 905 17.94 5.93 -25.59
CA PRO A 905 16.51 5.83 -25.28
C PRO A 905 16.23 6.32 -23.85
N PRO A 906 15.24 7.23 -23.64
CA PRO A 906 14.88 7.69 -22.31
C PRO A 906 14.57 6.54 -21.33
N ILE A 907 13.96 5.45 -21.79
CA ILE A 907 13.71 4.25 -20.97
C ILE A 907 14.52 3.06 -21.49
N ILE A 908 15.61 2.73 -20.80
CA ILE A 908 16.59 1.72 -21.24
C ILE A 908 16.17 0.25 -21.02
N LEU A 909 15.13 -0.02 -20.23
CA LEU A 909 14.57 -1.37 -20.04
C LEU A 909 13.11 -1.38 -19.57
N LEU A 910 12.39 -2.45 -19.89
CA LEU A 910 11.05 -2.74 -19.38
C LEU A 910 11.05 -4.00 -18.52
N SER A 911 10.03 -4.18 -17.66
CA SER A 911 9.86 -5.40 -16.88
C SER A 911 8.42 -5.92 -16.88
N ARG A 912 8.29 -7.25 -16.86
CA ARG A 912 7.04 -8.02 -16.64
C ARG A 912 7.27 -9.09 -15.56
N ARG A 913 6.20 -9.73 -15.11
CA ARG A 913 6.23 -10.78 -14.08
C ARG A 913 5.28 -11.92 -14.41
N THR A 914 5.74 -13.16 -14.21
CA THR A 914 4.90 -14.35 -14.31
C THR A 914 4.01 -14.51 -13.07
N TYR A 915 2.71 -14.79 -13.26
CA TYR A 915 1.78 -15.10 -12.17
C TYR A 915 1.45 -16.59 -12.04
N LYS A 916 1.61 -17.35 -13.12
CA LYS A 916 1.57 -18.82 -13.19
C LYS A 916 2.85 -19.30 -13.87
N GLU A 917 3.00 -20.61 -14.08
CA GLU A 917 3.99 -21.10 -15.04
C GLU A 917 3.65 -20.58 -16.45
N MET A 918 4.65 -20.10 -17.17
CA MET A 918 4.55 -19.56 -18.52
C MET A 918 5.62 -20.19 -19.40
N VAL A 919 5.32 -20.50 -20.65
CA VAL A 919 6.33 -20.86 -21.66
C VAL A 919 6.63 -19.62 -22.49
N LEU A 920 7.90 -19.40 -22.82
CA LEU A 920 8.39 -18.33 -23.71
C LEU A 920 9.74 -18.77 -24.28
N GLY A 921 9.96 -18.67 -25.59
CA GLY A 921 11.21 -19.12 -26.23
C GLY A 921 11.56 -20.59 -25.94
N GLY A 922 10.56 -21.46 -25.79
CA GLY A 922 10.70 -22.86 -25.39
C GLY A 922 10.96 -23.11 -23.88
N ILE A 923 11.32 -22.07 -23.11
CA ILE A 923 11.67 -22.18 -21.68
C ILE A 923 10.43 -21.99 -20.79
N LYS A 924 10.33 -22.79 -19.73
CA LYS A 924 9.26 -22.71 -18.72
C LYS A 924 9.68 -21.81 -17.57
N TYR A 925 9.08 -20.62 -17.48
CA TYR A 925 9.28 -19.66 -16.40
C TYR A 925 8.26 -19.90 -15.27
N PRO A 926 8.69 -20.31 -14.05
CA PRO A 926 7.78 -20.52 -12.93
C PRO A 926 7.09 -19.23 -12.49
N SER A 927 5.99 -19.37 -11.72
CA SER A 927 5.30 -18.23 -11.10
C SER A 927 6.24 -17.42 -10.20
N GLY A 928 6.25 -16.09 -10.39
CA GLY A 928 6.95 -15.14 -9.55
C GLY A 928 8.28 -14.62 -10.11
N VAL A 929 8.77 -15.14 -11.24
CA VAL A 929 9.94 -14.63 -11.97
C VAL A 929 9.64 -13.27 -12.59
N ASN A 930 10.59 -12.34 -12.54
CA ASN A 930 10.52 -11.11 -13.33
C ASN A 930 11.28 -11.31 -14.65
N LEU A 931 10.64 -10.94 -15.75
CA LEU A 931 11.27 -10.82 -17.07
C LEU A 931 11.72 -9.37 -17.26
N ILE A 932 12.91 -9.18 -17.81
CA ILE A 932 13.48 -7.89 -18.23
C ILE A 932 13.55 -7.91 -19.75
N LEU A 933 13.03 -6.87 -20.38
CA LEU A 933 13.07 -6.63 -21.81
C LEU A 933 14.07 -5.47 -22.00
N PRO A 934 15.33 -5.73 -22.36
CA PRO A 934 16.41 -4.75 -22.28
C PRO A 934 16.49 -3.94 -23.57
N ILE A 935 15.75 -2.83 -23.62
CA ILE A 935 15.70 -1.93 -24.80
C ILE A 935 17.12 -1.62 -25.28
N ILE A 936 17.97 -1.10 -24.39
CA ILE A 936 19.30 -0.63 -24.76
C ILE A 936 20.21 -1.76 -25.30
N PHE A 937 20.18 -2.97 -24.71
CA PHE A 937 20.97 -4.10 -25.22
C PHE A 937 20.52 -4.53 -26.61
N ILE A 938 19.21 -4.61 -26.85
CA ILE A 938 18.66 -4.96 -28.17
C ILE A 938 18.89 -3.84 -29.19
N HIS A 939 19.09 -2.60 -28.75
CA HIS A 939 19.34 -1.43 -29.61
C HIS A 939 20.80 -1.25 -30.01
N HIS A 940 21.75 -1.85 -29.28
CA HIS A 940 23.18 -1.83 -29.60
C HIS A 940 23.70 -3.22 -30.03
N ASP A 941 22.83 -4.23 -30.21
CA ASP A 941 23.26 -5.58 -30.59
C ASP A 941 23.72 -5.61 -32.06
N PRO A 942 25.01 -5.86 -32.35
CA PRO A 942 25.52 -5.83 -33.72
C PRO A 942 25.00 -7.00 -34.57
N THR A 943 24.54 -8.09 -33.94
CA THR A 943 23.88 -9.17 -34.67
C THR A 943 22.57 -8.71 -35.28
N ILE A 944 21.88 -7.76 -34.63
CA ILE A 944 20.58 -7.22 -35.04
C ILE A 944 20.72 -5.99 -35.97
N TRP A 945 21.61 -5.05 -35.63
CA TRP A 945 21.67 -3.73 -36.28
C TRP A 945 22.75 -3.60 -37.38
N GLY A 946 23.88 -4.29 -37.24
CA GLY A 946 25.04 -4.12 -38.14
C GLY A 946 26.35 -4.07 -37.35
N GLU A 947 27.49 -4.02 -38.03
CA GLU A 947 28.79 -3.80 -37.35
C GLU A 947 28.90 -2.34 -36.87
N ASP A 948 28.19 -1.41 -37.53
CA ASP A 948 28.00 -0.01 -37.18
C ASP A 948 27.00 0.21 -36.01
N ALA A 949 26.65 -0.83 -35.24
CA ALA A 949 25.67 -0.71 -34.16
C ALA A 949 26.11 0.24 -33.01
N SER A 950 27.40 0.50 -32.87
CA SER A 950 27.96 1.49 -31.94
C SER A 950 28.13 2.90 -32.53
N GLU A 951 27.75 3.12 -33.78
CA GLU A 951 27.90 4.40 -34.49
C GLU A 951 26.55 5.12 -34.62
N PHE A 952 26.58 6.45 -34.72
CA PHE A 952 25.40 7.27 -35.02
C PHE A 952 25.19 7.34 -36.54
N ASN A 953 24.26 6.53 -37.04
CA ASN A 953 23.92 6.46 -38.46
C ASN A 953 22.40 6.56 -38.65
N PRO A 954 21.84 7.79 -38.77
CA PRO A 954 20.43 8.03 -39.07
C PRO A 954 19.92 7.36 -40.36
N GLU A 955 20.77 7.13 -41.37
CA GLU A 955 20.34 6.63 -42.68
C GLU A 955 19.73 5.23 -42.61
N ARG A 956 20.02 4.45 -41.55
CA ARG A 956 19.33 3.17 -41.28
C ARG A 956 17.81 3.30 -41.20
N PHE A 957 17.27 4.48 -40.85
CA PHE A 957 15.84 4.74 -40.79
C PHE A 957 15.24 5.31 -42.10
N ALA A 958 16.00 5.39 -43.20
CA ALA A 958 15.55 6.01 -44.45
C ALA A 958 14.32 5.33 -45.09
N ASP A 959 14.20 4.01 -44.97
CA ASP A 959 13.02 3.24 -45.43
C ASP A 959 12.06 2.89 -44.28
N GLY A 960 12.20 3.58 -43.15
CA GLY A 960 11.35 3.42 -41.97
C GLY A 960 11.75 2.28 -41.04
N ILE A 961 11.13 2.29 -39.86
CA ILE A 961 11.46 1.43 -38.70
C ILE A 961 11.51 -0.06 -39.05
N SER A 962 10.63 -0.54 -39.94
CA SER A 962 10.52 -1.96 -40.31
C SER A 962 11.75 -2.52 -41.03
N ASN A 963 12.51 -1.66 -41.71
CA ASN A 963 13.68 -2.05 -42.51
C ASN A 963 15.01 -1.69 -41.83
N ALA A 964 14.97 -0.89 -40.75
CA ALA A 964 16.15 -0.33 -40.09
C ALA A 964 17.02 -1.32 -39.31
N SER A 965 16.61 -2.59 -39.21
CA SER A 965 17.37 -3.68 -38.59
C SER A 965 16.90 -5.04 -39.11
N LYS A 966 17.68 -6.10 -38.86
CA LYS A 966 17.35 -7.47 -39.31
C LYS A 966 16.09 -8.06 -38.65
N HIS A 967 15.59 -7.44 -37.58
CA HIS A 967 14.40 -7.88 -36.86
C HIS A 967 13.40 -6.75 -36.66
N GLN A 968 12.25 -6.80 -37.34
CA GLN A 968 11.15 -5.81 -37.23
C GLN A 968 10.66 -5.54 -35.79
N ALA A 969 10.95 -6.43 -34.84
CA ALA A 969 10.61 -6.30 -33.44
C ALA A 969 11.65 -5.57 -32.57
N ALA A 970 12.84 -5.26 -33.09
CA ALA A 970 13.97 -4.74 -32.31
C ALA A 970 13.80 -3.27 -31.86
N PHE A 971 13.16 -2.42 -32.65
CA PHE A 971 12.97 -1.01 -32.30
C PHE A 971 11.66 -0.76 -31.55
N PHE A 972 11.73 -0.74 -30.21
CA PHE A 972 10.57 -0.53 -29.32
C PHE A 972 10.83 0.48 -28.17
N PRO A 973 11.42 1.67 -28.41
CA PRO A 973 11.69 2.63 -27.33
C PRO A 973 10.42 3.09 -26.60
N PHE A 974 9.29 3.18 -27.30
CA PHE A 974 7.96 3.47 -26.75
C PHE A 974 7.24 2.23 -26.17
N GLY A 975 7.91 1.09 -26.07
CA GLY A 975 7.33 -0.22 -25.81
C GLY A 975 6.51 -0.75 -27.00
N GLY A 976 5.56 -1.64 -26.75
CA GLY A 976 4.79 -2.29 -27.81
C GLY A 976 3.54 -3.02 -27.31
N GLY A 977 2.82 -3.62 -28.27
CA GLY A 977 1.55 -4.31 -28.02
C GLY A 977 0.45 -3.39 -27.45
N PRO A 978 -0.58 -3.94 -26.77
CA PRO A 978 -1.66 -3.15 -26.18
C PRO A 978 -1.21 -2.13 -25.11
N ARG A 979 0.06 -2.13 -24.72
CA ARG A 979 0.66 -1.30 -23.65
C ARG A 979 1.68 -0.28 -24.16
N ILE A 980 1.81 -0.10 -25.48
CA ILE A 980 2.64 0.95 -26.11
C ILE A 980 2.36 2.34 -25.53
N CYS A 981 3.33 3.26 -25.55
CA CYS A 981 3.16 4.62 -25.04
C CYS A 981 1.91 5.29 -25.61
N ILE A 982 1.20 6.06 -24.78
CA ILE A 982 0.01 6.82 -25.21
C ILE A 982 0.38 8.16 -25.84
N GLY A 983 1.49 8.76 -25.38
CA GLY A 983 2.00 10.05 -25.86
C GLY A 983 3.08 9.97 -26.93
N GLN A 984 3.26 8.83 -27.61
CA GLN A 984 4.32 8.66 -28.61
C GLN A 984 4.27 9.75 -29.70
N SER A 985 3.10 10.01 -30.27
CA SER A 985 2.92 11.06 -31.28
C SER A 985 3.04 12.48 -30.69
N PHE A 986 2.77 12.67 -29.40
CA PHE A 986 2.94 13.96 -28.72
C PHE A 986 4.43 14.29 -28.59
N ALA A 987 5.21 13.39 -27.98
CA ALA A 987 6.64 13.56 -27.74
C ALA A 987 7.45 13.72 -29.03
N LEU A 988 7.11 12.97 -30.09
CA LEU A 988 7.80 13.11 -31.38
C LEU A 988 7.47 14.43 -32.08
N LEU A 989 6.25 14.97 -31.95
CA LEU A 989 5.90 16.28 -32.51
C LEU A 989 6.50 17.43 -31.70
N GLU A 990 6.56 17.28 -30.38
CA GLU A 990 7.21 18.20 -29.44
C GLU A 990 8.71 18.31 -29.73
N ALA A 991 9.41 17.17 -29.79
CA ALA A 991 10.84 17.12 -30.08
C ALA A 991 11.17 17.65 -31.49
N LYS A 992 10.40 17.25 -32.52
CA LYS A 992 10.55 17.79 -33.88
C LYS A 992 10.41 19.31 -33.91
N MET A 993 9.38 19.86 -33.27
CA MET A 993 9.10 21.30 -33.32
C MET A 993 10.18 22.11 -32.61
N ALA A 994 10.64 21.64 -31.44
CA ALA A 994 11.73 22.27 -30.70
C ALA A 994 13.04 22.28 -31.51
N LEU A 995 13.47 21.12 -32.04
CA LEU A 995 14.69 21.04 -32.84
C LEU A 995 14.60 21.87 -34.13
N THR A 996 13.43 21.89 -34.78
CA THR A 996 13.18 22.77 -35.94
C THR A 996 13.44 24.24 -35.57
N THR A 997 12.85 24.74 -34.48
CA THR A 997 13.04 26.15 -34.09
C THR A 997 14.47 26.49 -33.66
N ILE A 998 15.26 25.53 -33.17
CA ILE A 998 16.67 25.72 -32.84
C ILE A 998 17.49 25.83 -34.13
N LEU A 999 17.37 24.85 -35.05
CA LEU A 999 18.12 24.81 -36.31
C LEU A 999 17.80 26.01 -37.24
N GLN A 1000 16.64 26.64 -37.11
CA GLN A 1000 16.32 27.89 -37.82
C GLN A 1000 17.12 29.12 -37.35
N ARG A 1001 17.81 29.03 -36.21
CA ARG A 1001 18.28 30.18 -35.43
C ARG A 1001 19.75 30.07 -35.06
N PHE A 1002 20.16 28.93 -34.53
CA PHE A 1002 21.47 28.72 -33.92
C PHE A 1002 22.25 27.61 -34.62
N SER A 1003 23.57 27.71 -34.62
CA SER A 1003 24.50 26.58 -34.60
C SER A 1003 24.86 26.29 -33.14
N PHE A 1004 25.22 25.05 -32.82
CA PHE A 1004 25.58 24.66 -31.47
C PHE A 1004 26.66 23.57 -31.44
N GLU A 1005 27.61 23.70 -30.51
CA GLU A 1005 28.72 22.76 -30.31
C GLU A 1005 28.90 22.40 -28.83
N LEU A 1006 29.66 21.34 -28.54
CA LEU A 1006 29.99 20.98 -27.15
C LEU A 1006 30.99 21.98 -26.58
N SER A 1007 30.71 22.59 -25.42
CA SER A 1007 31.71 23.41 -24.71
C SER A 1007 33.00 22.59 -24.48
N PRO A 1008 34.19 23.23 -24.50
CA PRO A 1008 35.44 22.61 -24.01
C PRO A 1008 35.38 22.08 -22.56
N SER A 1009 34.36 22.46 -21.78
CA SER A 1009 34.07 21.94 -20.44
C SER A 1009 33.21 20.67 -20.41
N TYR A 1010 32.68 20.21 -21.54
CA TYR A 1010 31.77 19.07 -21.64
C TYR A 1010 32.44 17.73 -21.28
N ILE A 1011 31.75 16.88 -20.51
CA ILE A 1011 32.25 15.57 -20.07
C ILE A 1011 31.21 14.49 -20.41
N HIS A 1012 31.46 13.64 -21.42
CA HIS A 1012 30.50 12.61 -21.80
C HIS A 1012 30.30 11.56 -20.71
N ALA A 1013 29.23 11.70 -19.93
CA ALA A 1013 29.02 10.95 -18.71
C ALA A 1013 27.61 10.34 -18.54
N PRO A 1014 27.02 9.63 -19.52
CA PRO A 1014 25.66 9.06 -19.40
C PRO A 1014 25.42 8.25 -18.13
N TYR A 1015 24.29 8.44 -17.45
CA TYR A 1015 23.91 7.70 -16.25
C TYR A 1015 22.40 7.49 -16.13
N THR A 1016 21.96 6.50 -15.35
CA THR A 1016 20.52 6.20 -15.21
C THR A 1016 19.96 6.66 -13.86
N VAL A 1017 18.79 7.32 -13.95
CA VAL A 1017 17.90 7.70 -12.85
C VAL A 1017 16.64 6.83 -12.95
N ILE A 1018 15.51 7.37 -13.41
CA ILE A 1018 14.36 6.59 -13.93
C ILE A 1018 14.52 6.50 -15.45
N THR A 1019 14.96 7.61 -16.02
CA THR A 1019 15.37 7.86 -17.39
C THR A 1019 16.91 7.86 -17.53
N LEU A 1020 17.42 8.00 -18.75
CA LEU A 1020 18.85 8.13 -19.07
C LEU A 1020 19.27 9.61 -19.15
N HIS A 1021 20.22 10.05 -18.32
CA HIS A 1021 20.62 11.45 -18.16
C HIS A 1021 22.11 11.71 -18.44
N PRO A 1022 22.50 12.91 -18.89
CA PRO A 1022 23.85 13.44 -18.68
C PRO A 1022 24.14 13.56 -17.17
N GLN A 1023 25.40 13.42 -16.71
CA GLN A 1023 25.70 13.34 -15.26
C GLN A 1023 26.09 14.67 -14.63
N HIS A 1024 26.72 15.57 -15.39
CA HIS A 1024 27.26 16.78 -14.82
C HIS A 1024 26.27 17.92 -15.07
N GLU A 1025 25.71 18.46 -13.99
CA GLU A 1025 24.76 19.61 -13.97
C GLU A 1025 25.49 20.94 -14.27
N SER A 1026 26.29 20.91 -15.34
CA SER A 1026 27.14 21.97 -15.90
C SER A 1026 27.58 21.63 -17.33
N GLU A 1027 26.85 20.73 -18.02
CA GLU A 1027 27.09 20.37 -19.43
C GLU A 1027 26.56 21.49 -20.33
N LYS A 1028 27.34 22.58 -20.37
CA LYS A 1028 27.14 23.72 -21.26
C LYS A 1028 27.39 23.30 -22.71
N GLU A 1029 26.52 23.72 -23.62
CA GLU A 1029 26.82 23.76 -25.06
C GLU A 1029 27.12 25.21 -25.44
N GLU A 1030 28.11 25.42 -26.32
CA GLU A 1030 28.37 26.76 -26.87
C GLU A 1030 27.44 26.96 -28.07
N VAL A 1031 26.54 27.94 -27.94
CA VAL A 1031 25.50 28.22 -28.92
C VAL A 1031 25.78 29.58 -29.54
N GLU A 1032 25.93 29.64 -30.87
CA GLU A 1032 26.30 30.84 -31.60
C GLU A 1032 25.07 31.47 -32.29
N GLN A 1033 24.88 32.77 -32.10
CA GLN A 1033 23.83 33.52 -32.78
C GLN A 1033 24.28 33.90 -34.19
N LEU A 1034 23.84 33.12 -35.18
CA LEU A 1034 24.17 33.35 -36.58
C LEU A 1034 23.53 34.63 -37.13
N ASP A 1035 24.37 35.40 -37.82
CA ASP A 1035 24.16 36.81 -38.18
C ASP A 1035 22.89 37.11 -39.02
N HIS A 1036 22.58 38.40 -39.14
CA HIS A 1036 21.41 38.89 -39.87
C HIS A 1036 21.62 38.92 -41.39
N VAL A 1037 21.50 37.73 -42.01
CA VAL A 1037 21.18 37.54 -43.45
C VAL A 1037 19.68 37.26 -43.63
#